data_AF-M1V502-F1
#
_entry.id   AF-M1V502-F1
#
_cell.length_a   1.000
_cell.length_b   1.000
_cell.length_c   1.000
_cell.angle_alpha   90.00
_cell.angle_beta   90.00
_cell.angle_gamma   90.00
#
_symmetry.space_group_name_H-M   'P 1'
#
loop_
_entity.id
_entity.type
_entity.pdbx_description
1 polymer ?
#
loop_
_entity_poly.entity_id
_entity_poly.type
_entity_poly.pdbx_seq_one_letter_code
_entity_poly.pdbx_strand_id
1 'polypeptide(L)'
;MKEDGETRTRFWASQTDGTGVIADDPWLEPFQHDLRYRYAQYLAKKKAIEANEGGLDKFTQGYRLFGFNLTDDGIWYREWAPNAAEVFLTGDFNGWNRRSHPLKREEFGRWSIFLPNNEDGSRAIPHYTKLKVLIVTPTGMELMRNPAWSKFLIQNPDTYLYDTLFWNPPPEWTYHWQHPTHVKRQDALRIYECHVGMSSNEPRIGTYAEFRDVVLPRVKKLGYTAIQIMAIMEHAYYASFGYHVTNFFACSSRCGTPEDLKSLIDTAHAMGLQVLMDVVHSHASSNILDGINHFDGTDNLYFHAGERGYHRLWDSRCFDYGSWEVLRFLLSNLRWWMDEYHFDGFRFDGVTSMLYTHHGIGMSFSGDYREYFGLHIDMDACVYLMLANDFLHTFYPDVALTIAEDVSGMPTLCRPVSEGGIGFDYRLAMAIPDKWIELLKKSDEEWDMGNIAFTLMNRRYKEKSVAYCESHDQALVGDKTIAFWLMDKEMYDHMARDSAPSLLIDRGIALHKMIRLITYGLGGEAYLNFMGNEFGHPEWIDFPREGNNFSYHHARRRWDLADNPSLKYNFLQQFDINMHDIDTKYPFCRPDNHQWLVLAHRDDHVIAFERGDRLLFVFNFHPTRSYNDYRIGVWWPGKYHIVLDTDSWDTGGQGRVHWDIIYETKAESWHGRPHYLQLYLPCRTAQVYRCFEMAGTELVDNEARAGTRHEGLQPPAERPAVDGDAAASSDAAGRGPATAAAAGEQPPQVTPEVAAQSETPSQSAAIATLPRGGDADAADVAQSSTIAPNASSAQHSERATPAQESMQAADDSSRPSPAAETATAAPQSAADPSTDRRSGSTDRREHAERKRRGLFGRWG
;
A
#
# COMPACT_ATOMS: atom_id res chain seq x y z
N MET A 1 -1.46 44.30 7.68
CA MET A 1 -1.80 42.87 7.95
C MET A 1 -2.45 42.19 6.74
N LYS A 2 -3.69 42.51 6.29
CA LYS A 2 -4.24 41.82 5.11
C LYS A 2 -3.47 42.07 3.80
N GLU A 3 -3.18 43.34 3.46
CA GLU A 3 -2.34 43.68 2.28
C GLU A 3 -0.93 43.06 2.35
N ASP A 4 -0.37 42.98 3.55
CA ASP A 4 0.95 42.42 3.83
C ASP A 4 0.97 40.89 3.59
N GLY A 5 -0.09 40.19 4.03
CA GLY A 5 -0.31 38.78 3.74
C GLY A 5 -0.50 38.48 2.24
N GLU A 6 -1.36 39.23 1.54
CA GLU A 6 -1.54 39.06 0.09
C GLU A 6 -0.25 39.34 -0.70
N THR A 7 0.53 40.34 -0.28
CA THR A 7 1.82 40.66 -0.90
C THR A 7 2.83 39.53 -0.68
N ARG A 8 2.89 38.96 0.53
CA ARG A 8 3.75 37.81 0.87
C ARG A 8 3.37 36.54 0.12
N THR A 9 2.08 36.22 0.01
CA THR A 9 1.61 35.07 -0.79
C THR A 9 1.96 35.24 -2.27
N ARG A 10 1.76 36.43 -2.86
CA ARG A 10 2.15 36.70 -4.26
C ARG A 10 3.67 36.65 -4.46
N PHE A 11 4.45 37.12 -3.50
CA PHE A 11 5.91 37.01 -3.53
C PHE A 11 6.33 35.54 -3.61
N TRP A 12 5.90 34.69 -2.68
CA TRP A 12 6.27 33.27 -2.68
C TRP A 12 5.76 32.54 -3.92
N ALA A 13 4.51 32.76 -4.34
CA ALA A 13 3.93 32.10 -5.52
C ALA A 13 4.64 32.45 -6.85
N SER A 14 5.44 33.52 -6.87
CA SER A 14 6.25 33.90 -8.04
C SER A 14 7.69 33.37 -8.01
N GLN A 15 8.12 32.70 -6.94
CA GLN A 15 9.48 32.16 -6.85
C GLN A 15 9.63 30.87 -7.66
N THR A 16 10.70 30.79 -8.44
CA THR A 16 11.05 29.62 -9.27
C THR A 16 12.27 28.87 -8.75
N ASP A 17 12.59 29.04 -7.46
CA ASP A 17 13.76 28.50 -6.76
C ASP A 17 13.44 27.32 -5.83
N GLY A 18 12.23 26.75 -5.95
CA GLY A 18 11.71 25.70 -5.07
C GLY A 18 11.03 26.20 -3.80
N THR A 19 10.73 27.49 -3.68
CA THR A 19 10.00 28.07 -2.52
C THR A 19 8.54 28.46 -2.79
N GLY A 20 8.00 28.10 -3.97
CA GLY A 20 6.61 28.42 -4.36
C GLY A 20 5.56 27.91 -3.36
N VAL A 21 5.77 26.70 -2.82
CA VAL A 21 4.95 26.07 -1.78
C VAL A 21 4.74 26.92 -0.51
N ILE A 22 5.64 27.87 -0.19
CA ILE A 22 5.52 28.75 0.99
C ILE A 22 4.32 29.71 0.86
N ALA A 23 3.82 29.93 -0.37
CA ALA A 23 2.63 30.74 -0.63
C ALA A 23 1.35 30.14 -0.02
N ASP A 24 1.25 28.80 -0.06
CA ASP A 24 0.13 28.03 0.48
C ASP A 24 0.38 27.58 1.93
N ASP A 25 1.65 27.37 2.29
CA ASP A 25 2.05 27.01 3.65
C ASP A 25 3.17 27.92 4.21
N PRO A 26 2.80 29.03 4.89
CA PRO A 26 3.76 29.96 5.47
C PRO A 26 4.63 29.39 6.60
N TRP A 27 4.34 28.20 7.13
CA TRP A 27 5.17 27.54 8.15
C TRP A 27 6.45 26.93 7.58
N LEU A 28 6.55 26.82 6.25
CA LEU A 28 7.77 26.42 5.54
C LEU A 28 8.83 27.54 5.44
N GLU A 29 8.48 28.80 5.73
CA GLU A 29 9.41 29.94 5.56
C GLU A 29 10.74 29.84 6.35
N PRO A 30 10.79 29.30 7.58
CA PRO A 30 12.05 29.03 8.28
C PRO A 30 12.95 28.02 7.55
N PHE A 31 12.38 27.14 6.73
CA PHE A 31 13.05 26.04 6.00
C PHE A 31 13.25 26.35 4.51
N GLN A 32 13.07 27.61 4.11
CA GLN A 32 13.28 28.08 2.73
C GLN A 32 14.66 27.74 2.17
N HIS A 33 15.68 27.61 3.03
CA HIS A 33 17.04 27.25 2.63
C HIS A 33 17.16 25.76 2.29
N ASP A 34 16.53 24.89 3.05
CA ASP A 34 16.45 23.44 2.76
C ASP A 34 15.67 23.17 1.47
N LEU A 35 14.54 23.87 1.28
CA LEU A 35 13.74 23.81 0.04
C LEU A 35 14.55 24.26 -1.18
N ARG A 36 15.23 25.41 -1.11
CA ARG A 36 16.14 25.90 -2.17
C ARG A 36 17.27 24.92 -2.45
N TYR A 37 17.88 24.37 -1.40
CA TYR A 37 18.97 23.41 -1.54
C TYR A 37 18.50 22.16 -2.26
N ARG A 38 17.37 21.56 -1.84
CA ARG A 38 16.74 20.42 -2.50
C ARG A 38 16.49 20.67 -3.99
N TYR A 39 15.84 21.79 -4.30
CA TYR A 39 15.52 22.13 -5.68
C TYR A 39 16.78 22.41 -6.52
N ALA A 40 17.80 23.05 -5.95
CA ALA A 40 19.09 23.26 -6.61
C ALA A 40 19.83 21.94 -6.90
N GLN A 41 19.79 20.96 -6.00
CA GLN A 41 20.39 19.63 -6.25
C GLN A 41 19.66 18.87 -7.37
N TYR A 42 18.32 18.92 -7.38
CA TYR A 42 17.50 18.38 -8.47
C TYR A 42 17.86 19.03 -9.82
N LEU A 43 17.89 20.36 -9.89
CA LEU A 43 18.27 21.09 -11.12
C LEU A 43 19.70 20.77 -11.57
N ALA A 44 20.65 20.65 -10.64
CA ALA A 44 22.02 20.30 -10.94
C ALA A 44 22.13 18.88 -11.54
N LYS A 45 21.43 17.89 -10.96
CA LYS A 45 21.40 16.52 -11.48
C LYS A 45 20.69 16.43 -12.83
N LYS A 46 19.51 17.06 -12.98
CA LYS A 46 18.76 17.13 -14.25
C LYS A 46 19.60 17.74 -15.37
N LYS A 47 20.23 18.90 -15.12
CA LYS A 47 21.14 19.56 -16.08
C LYS A 47 22.35 18.70 -16.43
N ALA A 48 22.89 17.94 -15.48
CA ALA A 48 23.98 17.00 -15.77
C ALA A 48 23.51 15.87 -16.71
N ILE A 49 22.29 15.34 -16.52
CA ILE A 49 21.72 14.30 -17.39
C ILE A 49 21.46 14.88 -18.80
N GLU A 50 20.90 16.08 -18.89
CA GLU A 50 20.72 16.80 -20.16
C GLU A 50 22.04 16.98 -20.93
N ALA A 51 23.11 17.38 -20.24
CA ALA A 51 24.40 17.65 -20.86
C ALA A 51 25.17 16.40 -21.31
N ASN A 52 25.04 15.27 -20.61
CA ASN A 52 25.89 14.08 -20.83
C ASN A 52 25.17 12.88 -21.46
N GLU A 53 23.85 12.77 -21.30
CA GLU A 53 23.06 11.59 -21.72
C GLU A 53 22.03 11.93 -22.81
N GLY A 54 21.90 13.22 -23.15
CA GLY A 54 20.90 13.72 -24.11
C GLY A 54 19.49 13.83 -23.52
N GLY A 55 19.39 14.10 -22.22
CA GLY A 55 18.13 14.35 -21.51
C GLY A 55 17.52 13.12 -20.86
N LEU A 56 16.50 13.36 -20.01
CA LEU A 56 15.82 12.30 -19.26
C LEU A 56 15.17 11.24 -20.16
N ASP A 57 14.72 11.59 -21.37
CA ASP A 57 14.14 10.62 -22.31
C ASP A 57 15.12 9.50 -22.67
N LYS A 58 16.35 9.85 -23.05
CA LYS A 58 17.39 8.86 -23.37
C LYS A 58 17.94 8.18 -22.12
N PHE A 59 18.12 8.92 -21.03
CA PHE A 59 18.67 8.38 -19.79
C PHE A 59 17.77 7.30 -19.17
N THR A 60 16.44 7.49 -19.26
CA THR A 60 15.43 6.51 -18.82
C THR A 60 15.27 5.32 -19.78
N GLN A 61 15.92 5.32 -20.95
CA GLN A 61 15.91 4.19 -21.88
C GLN A 61 17.15 3.28 -21.68
N GLY A 62 17.72 3.22 -20.47
CA GLY A 62 18.88 2.39 -20.15
C GLY A 62 18.68 0.90 -20.43
N TYR A 63 17.43 0.41 -20.36
CA TYR A 63 17.05 -0.96 -20.73
C TYR A 63 17.28 -1.29 -22.22
N ARG A 64 17.43 -0.27 -23.08
CA ARG A 64 17.80 -0.41 -24.51
C ARG A 64 19.32 -0.49 -24.75
N LEU A 65 20.12 -0.31 -23.69
CA LEU A 65 21.58 -0.34 -23.71
C LEU A 65 22.12 -1.54 -22.90
N PHE A 66 21.59 -1.72 -21.68
CA PHE A 66 21.94 -2.76 -20.72
C PHE A 66 21.04 -3.99 -20.81
N GLY A 67 21.49 -5.11 -20.26
CA GLY A 67 20.84 -6.39 -20.46
C GLY A 67 20.97 -6.87 -21.90
N PHE A 68 20.05 -7.74 -22.33
CA PHE A 68 20.05 -8.30 -23.67
C PHE A 68 19.23 -7.45 -24.64
N ASN A 69 19.87 -6.97 -25.69
CA ASN A 69 19.30 -6.10 -26.71
C ASN A 69 19.51 -6.71 -28.10
N LEU A 70 18.41 -6.80 -28.85
CA LEU A 70 18.37 -7.41 -30.17
C LEU A 70 18.74 -6.40 -31.25
N THR A 71 19.49 -6.84 -32.26
CA THR A 71 19.71 -6.12 -33.51
C THR A 71 19.43 -7.05 -34.70
N ASP A 72 19.47 -6.55 -35.93
CA ASP A 72 19.32 -7.41 -37.10
C ASP A 72 20.45 -8.45 -37.15
N ASP A 73 21.70 -8.03 -36.92
CA ASP A 73 22.89 -8.87 -37.01
C ASP A 73 23.15 -9.82 -35.83
N GLY A 74 22.50 -9.63 -34.67
CA GLY A 74 22.82 -10.39 -33.47
C GLY A 74 22.20 -9.89 -32.16
N ILE A 75 22.83 -10.25 -31.05
CA ILE A 75 22.45 -9.87 -29.68
C ILE A 75 23.59 -9.11 -29.02
N TRP A 76 23.32 -7.91 -28.52
CA TRP A 76 24.19 -7.24 -27.55
C TRP A 76 23.79 -7.65 -26.13
N TYR A 77 24.76 -8.05 -25.32
CA TYR A 77 24.61 -8.10 -23.87
C TYR A 77 25.55 -7.07 -23.23
N ARG A 78 25.02 -6.24 -22.32
CA ARG A 78 25.84 -5.30 -21.51
C ARG A 78 25.46 -5.32 -20.04
N GLU A 79 26.45 -5.11 -19.20
CA GLU A 79 26.32 -5.15 -17.74
C GLU A 79 27.22 -4.11 -17.06
N TRP A 80 26.83 -3.63 -15.88
CA TRP A 80 27.66 -2.74 -15.06
C TRP A 80 28.32 -3.52 -13.91
N ALA A 81 29.65 -3.61 -13.94
CA ALA A 81 30.45 -4.36 -12.95
C ALA A 81 31.86 -3.73 -12.82
N PRO A 82 31.98 -2.50 -12.30
CA PRO A 82 33.23 -1.73 -12.28
C PRO A 82 34.35 -2.40 -11.49
N ASN A 83 34.04 -3.17 -10.45
CA ASN A 83 35.04 -3.84 -9.62
C ASN A 83 35.44 -5.22 -10.17
N ALA A 84 34.80 -5.72 -11.23
CA ALA A 84 35.18 -6.97 -11.88
C ALA A 84 36.59 -6.89 -12.51
N ALA A 85 37.31 -8.00 -12.45
CA ALA A 85 38.57 -8.22 -13.17
C ALA A 85 38.31 -8.85 -14.55
N GLU A 86 37.39 -9.82 -14.61
CA GLU A 86 36.90 -10.44 -15.85
C GLU A 86 35.37 -10.65 -15.74
N VAL A 87 34.67 -10.64 -16.87
CA VAL A 87 33.23 -10.94 -16.94
C VAL A 87 32.97 -11.86 -18.14
N PHE A 88 32.14 -12.88 -17.95
CA PHE A 88 31.80 -13.85 -19.00
C PHE A 88 30.30 -14.16 -18.99
N LEU A 89 29.72 -14.41 -20.17
CA LEU A 89 28.37 -14.93 -20.31
C LEU A 89 28.39 -16.47 -20.39
N THR A 90 27.45 -17.15 -19.73
CA THR A 90 27.35 -18.61 -19.77
C THR A 90 25.91 -19.11 -19.62
N GLY A 91 25.61 -20.31 -20.10
CA GLY A 91 24.27 -20.88 -20.08
C GLY A 91 24.14 -22.11 -20.97
N ASP A 92 22.91 -22.57 -21.22
CA ASP A 92 22.68 -23.78 -22.02
C ASP A 92 23.24 -23.64 -23.44
N PHE A 93 23.15 -22.44 -24.03
CA PHE A 93 23.62 -22.13 -25.40
C PHE A 93 25.10 -22.42 -25.65
N ASN A 94 25.93 -22.44 -24.60
CA ASN A 94 27.36 -22.73 -24.68
C ASN A 94 27.79 -23.96 -23.86
N GLY A 95 26.83 -24.82 -23.49
CA GLY A 95 27.09 -26.01 -22.67
C GLY A 95 27.62 -25.67 -21.28
N TRP A 96 27.20 -24.52 -20.72
CA TRP A 96 27.68 -23.97 -19.45
C TRP A 96 29.20 -23.72 -19.37
N ASN A 97 29.88 -23.57 -20.51
CA ASN A 97 31.31 -23.23 -20.54
C ASN A 97 31.53 -21.79 -20.06
N ARG A 98 31.78 -21.67 -18.74
CA ARG A 98 31.93 -20.44 -17.97
C ARG A 98 32.85 -19.37 -18.56
N ARG A 99 33.86 -19.74 -19.35
CA ARG A 99 34.89 -18.81 -19.85
C ARG A 99 34.93 -18.67 -21.38
N SER A 100 34.00 -19.29 -22.09
CA SER A 100 33.95 -19.29 -23.56
C SER A 100 33.52 -17.97 -24.19
N HIS A 101 32.72 -17.16 -23.49
CA HIS A 101 32.15 -15.91 -23.99
C HIS A 101 32.54 -14.71 -23.11
N PRO A 102 33.80 -14.24 -23.17
CA PRO A 102 34.28 -13.09 -22.41
C PRO A 102 33.62 -11.79 -22.89
N LEU A 103 33.19 -10.96 -21.94
CA LEU A 103 32.81 -9.59 -22.21
C LEU A 103 34.06 -8.69 -22.28
N LYS A 104 34.00 -7.71 -23.17
CA LYS A 104 34.98 -6.63 -23.28
C LYS A 104 34.65 -5.54 -22.25
N ARG A 105 35.65 -5.11 -21.48
CA ARG A 105 35.54 -3.94 -20.60
C ARG A 105 35.41 -2.65 -21.44
N GLU A 106 34.46 -1.82 -21.08
CA GLU A 106 34.21 -0.49 -21.63
C GLU A 106 34.55 0.60 -20.58
N GLU A 107 34.37 1.87 -20.97
CA GLU A 107 34.49 3.00 -20.04
C GLU A 107 33.45 2.92 -18.90
N PHE A 108 33.81 3.54 -17.78
CA PHE A 108 33.00 3.60 -16.54
C PHE A 108 32.66 2.24 -15.91
N GLY A 109 33.42 1.19 -16.24
CA GLY A 109 33.25 -0.14 -15.64
C GLY A 109 32.05 -0.93 -16.18
N ARG A 110 31.54 -0.53 -17.34
CA ARG A 110 30.60 -1.33 -18.13
C ARG A 110 31.35 -2.45 -18.84
N TRP A 111 30.63 -3.51 -19.17
CA TRP A 111 31.12 -4.67 -19.90
C TRP A 111 30.15 -5.02 -21.01
N SER A 112 30.64 -5.44 -22.18
CA SER A 112 29.80 -5.79 -23.32
C SER A 112 30.29 -7.00 -24.11
N ILE A 113 29.36 -7.73 -24.70
CA ILE A 113 29.62 -8.74 -25.72
C ILE A 113 28.57 -8.61 -26.83
N PHE A 114 29.01 -8.80 -28.07
CA PHE A 114 28.12 -8.98 -29.21
C PHE A 114 28.17 -10.44 -29.65
N LEU A 115 27.00 -11.05 -29.76
CA LEU A 115 26.80 -12.41 -30.22
C LEU A 115 26.15 -12.33 -31.62
N PRO A 116 26.91 -12.54 -32.71
CA PRO A 116 26.33 -12.53 -34.05
C PRO A 116 25.30 -13.64 -34.20
N ASN A 117 24.35 -13.50 -35.11
CA ASN A 117 23.48 -14.61 -35.49
C ASN A 117 24.30 -15.82 -36.00
N ASN A 118 23.73 -17.01 -35.89
CA ASN A 118 24.29 -18.24 -36.44
C ASN A 118 24.30 -18.20 -37.98
N GLU A 119 25.04 -19.11 -38.63
CA GLU A 119 25.17 -19.16 -40.10
C GLU A 119 23.83 -19.37 -40.84
N ASP A 120 22.83 -19.94 -40.17
CA ASP A 120 21.46 -20.12 -40.68
C ASP A 120 20.54 -18.89 -40.46
N GLY A 121 21.07 -17.81 -39.86
CA GLY A 121 20.33 -16.60 -39.49
C GLY A 121 19.60 -16.68 -38.15
N SER A 122 19.62 -17.82 -37.45
CA SER A 122 19.02 -17.94 -36.13
C SER A 122 19.80 -17.19 -35.05
N ARG A 123 19.15 -16.88 -33.92
CA ARG A 123 19.78 -16.15 -32.81
C ARG A 123 20.79 -17.05 -32.08
N ALA A 124 21.97 -16.51 -31.76
CA ALA A 124 23.01 -17.22 -31.00
C ALA A 124 22.57 -17.72 -29.61
N ILE A 125 21.57 -17.07 -29.02
CA ILE A 125 20.86 -17.57 -27.83
C ILE A 125 19.41 -17.85 -28.26
N PRO A 126 18.97 -19.13 -28.26
CA PRO A 126 17.57 -19.47 -28.47
C PRO A 126 16.67 -18.89 -27.37
N HIS A 127 15.41 -18.60 -27.70
CA HIS A 127 14.40 -18.28 -26.70
C HIS A 127 14.34 -19.35 -25.59
N TYR A 128 14.11 -18.92 -24.34
CA TYR A 128 13.90 -19.80 -23.19
C TYR A 128 15.17 -20.60 -22.76
N THR A 129 16.35 -20.23 -23.27
CA THR A 129 17.66 -20.72 -22.80
C THR A 129 17.96 -20.17 -21.40
N LYS A 130 18.44 -21.00 -20.47
CA LYS A 130 18.96 -20.54 -19.17
C LYS A 130 20.31 -19.85 -19.34
N LEU A 131 20.50 -18.75 -18.60
CA LEU A 131 21.70 -17.91 -18.62
C LEU A 131 22.14 -17.51 -17.21
N LYS A 132 23.44 -17.26 -17.07
CA LYS A 132 24.08 -16.56 -15.93
C LYS A 132 25.23 -15.71 -16.46
N VAL A 133 25.62 -14.71 -15.69
CA VAL A 133 26.91 -14.02 -15.87
C VAL A 133 27.90 -14.53 -14.81
N LEU A 134 29.12 -14.84 -15.22
CA LEU A 134 30.25 -15.07 -14.33
C LEU A 134 31.00 -13.76 -14.17
N ILE A 135 31.09 -13.28 -12.93
CA ILE A 135 32.03 -12.22 -12.54
C ILE A 135 33.26 -12.87 -11.90
N VAL A 136 34.46 -12.48 -12.33
CA VAL A 136 35.71 -12.80 -11.64
C VAL A 136 36.18 -11.56 -10.91
N THR A 137 36.34 -11.63 -9.58
CA THR A 137 36.81 -10.50 -8.78
C THR A 137 38.33 -10.29 -8.94
N PRO A 138 38.89 -9.14 -8.50
CA PRO A 138 40.34 -8.92 -8.47
C PRO A 138 41.11 -9.88 -7.56
N THR A 139 40.41 -10.59 -6.66
CA THR A 139 40.97 -11.66 -5.81
C THR A 139 40.91 -13.04 -6.48
N GLY A 140 40.38 -13.15 -7.70
CA GLY A 140 40.22 -14.41 -8.42
C GLY A 140 39.00 -15.25 -8.00
N MET A 141 38.07 -14.68 -7.21
CA MET A 141 36.84 -15.36 -6.82
C MET A 141 35.85 -15.38 -7.99
N GLU A 142 35.32 -16.57 -8.32
CA GLU A 142 34.28 -16.75 -9.34
C GLU A 142 32.88 -16.59 -8.72
N LEU A 143 32.10 -15.66 -9.26
CA LEU A 143 30.75 -15.33 -8.80
C LEU A 143 29.74 -15.53 -9.94
N MET A 144 28.84 -16.49 -9.78
CA MET A 144 27.71 -16.67 -10.69
C MET A 144 26.56 -15.75 -10.27
N ARG A 145 25.98 -15.00 -11.22
CA ARG A 145 24.86 -14.07 -11.00
C ARG A 145 23.80 -14.19 -12.08
N ASN A 146 22.56 -13.82 -11.74
CA ASN A 146 21.54 -13.44 -12.72
C ASN A 146 21.86 -12.03 -13.23
N PRO A 147 21.90 -11.75 -14.55
CA PRO A 147 22.11 -10.40 -15.07
C PRO A 147 21.12 -9.39 -14.47
N ALA A 148 21.60 -8.21 -14.07
CA ALA A 148 20.79 -7.25 -13.29
C ALA A 148 19.58 -6.70 -14.06
N TRP A 149 19.66 -6.73 -15.39
CA TRP A 149 18.65 -6.27 -16.35
C TRP A 149 17.88 -7.43 -17.00
N SER A 150 17.74 -8.57 -16.29
CA SER A 150 16.99 -9.74 -16.76
C SER A 150 15.49 -9.44 -16.88
N LYS A 151 14.87 -9.85 -18.00
CA LYS A 151 13.44 -9.66 -18.28
C LYS A 151 12.54 -10.78 -17.74
N PHE A 152 13.09 -11.98 -17.54
CA PHE A 152 12.37 -13.13 -17.01
C PHE A 152 13.34 -14.12 -16.34
N LEU A 153 12.88 -14.76 -15.29
CA LEU A 153 13.59 -15.82 -14.56
C LEU A 153 12.60 -16.94 -14.24
N ILE A 154 13.09 -18.10 -13.84
CA ILE A 154 12.25 -19.15 -13.25
C ILE A 154 12.92 -19.72 -12.00
N GLN A 155 12.11 -20.13 -11.01
CA GLN A 155 12.63 -20.86 -9.87
C GLN A 155 13.05 -22.27 -10.31
N ASN A 156 14.26 -22.67 -9.96
CA ASN A 156 14.78 -24.01 -10.17
C ASN A 156 14.18 -24.96 -9.11
N PRO A 157 13.51 -26.06 -9.47
CA PRO A 157 12.84 -26.93 -8.51
C PRO A 157 13.79 -27.75 -7.63
N ASP A 158 15.05 -27.94 -8.06
CA ASP A 158 16.04 -28.74 -7.34
C ASP A 158 16.87 -27.89 -6.37
N THR A 159 17.16 -26.63 -6.72
CA THR A 159 18.01 -25.72 -5.92
C THR A 159 17.26 -24.60 -5.23
N TYR A 160 15.99 -24.37 -5.58
CA TYR A 160 15.14 -23.23 -5.16
C TYR A 160 15.68 -21.83 -5.51
N LEU A 161 16.83 -21.72 -6.16
CA LEU A 161 17.37 -20.48 -6.71
C LEU A 161 16.70 -20.12 -8.03
N TYR A 162 16.72 -18.85 -8.41
CA TYR A 162 16.22 -18.42 -9.72
C TYR A 162 17.29 -18.48 -10.81
N ASP A 163 16.92 -19.04 -11.97
CA ASP A 163 17.70 -19.06 -13.21
C ASP A 163 17.14 -18.01 -14.19
N THR A 164 17.97 -17.11 -14.73
CA THR A 164 17.57 -16.19 -15.80
C THR A 164 17.25 -16.96 -17.07
N LEU A 165 16.14 -16.61 -17.74
CA LEU A 165 15.80 -17.10 -19.07
C LEU A 165 15.95 -16.01 -20.12
N PHE A 166 16.43 -16.37 -21.30
CA PHE A 166 16.42 -15.46 -22.45
C PHE A 166 14.99 -15.25 -22.99
N TRP A 167 14.35 -14.17 -22.54
CA TRP A 167 13.03 -13.78 -23.02
C TRP A 167 13.12 -13.04 -24.36
N ASN A 168 12.76 -13.75 -25.42
CA ASN A 168 12.65 -13.30 -26.80
C ASN A 168 11.68 -14.25 -27.51
N PRO A 169 10.37 -14.22 -27.15
CA PRO A 169 9.38 -15.11 -27.74
C PRO A 169 9.34 -14.94 -29.26
N PRO A 170 9.07 -16.00 -30.03
CA PRO A 170 8.87 -15.89 -31.47
C PRO A 170 7.57 -15.07 -31.76
N PRO A 171 7.37 -14.56 -32.99
CA PRO A 171 6.23 -13.69 -33.30
C PRO A 171 4.87 -14.29 -32.94
N GLU A 172 4.70 -15.61 -33.09
CA GLU A 172 3.48 -16.33 -32.74
C GLU A 172 3.16 -16.41 -31.24
N TRP A 173 4.14 -16.14 -30.36
CA TRP A 173 3.99 -16.13 -28.89
C TRP A 173 4.14 -14.72 -28.29
N THR A 174 4.61 -13.74 -29.07
CA THR A 174 4.72 -12.34 -28.64
C THR A 174 3.32 -11.75 -28.47
N TYR A 175 3.06 -11.06 -27.35
CA TYR A 175 1.76 -10.40 -27.16
C TYR A 175 1.57 -9.23 -28.14
N HIS A 176 0.38 -9.14 -28.73
CA HIS A 176 -0.02 -8.05 -29.59
C HIS A 176 -1.16 -7.28 -28.92
N TRP A 177 -0.84 -6.08 -28.44
CA TRP A 177 -1.78 -5.13 -27.83
C TRP A 177 -2.96 -4.84 -28.76
N GLN A 178 -4.18 -4.91 -28.21
CA GLN A 178 -5.45 -4.78 -28.94
C GLN A 178 -6.21 -3.51 -28.54
N HIS A 179 -5.91 -2.93 -27.38
CA HIS A 179 -6.57 -1.76 -26.83
C HIS A 179 -5.62 -0.55 -26.76
N PRO A 180 -6.11 0.67 -26.48
CA PRO A 180 -5.24 1.82 -26.27
C PRO A 180 -4.26 1.53 -25.15
N THR A 181 -2.97 1.82 -25.36
CA THR A 181 -1.90 1.43 -24.43
C THR A 181 -2.05 2.00 -23.03
N HIS A 182 -2.83 3.06 -22.83
CA HIS A 182 -3.00 3.68 -21.53
C HIS A 182 -4.43 4.17 -21.32
N VAL A 183 -4.88 4.13 -20.07
CA VAL A 183 -6.14 4.73 -19.62
C VAL A 183 -5.84 6.08 -18.99
N LYS A 184 -6.51 7.13 -19.50
CA LYS A 184 -6.38 8.48 -18.95
C LYS A 184 -6.79 8.54 -17.48
N ARG A 185 -6.08 9.38 -16.73
CA ARG A 185 -6.38 9.72 -15.33
C ARG A 185 -7.87 9.99 -15.13
N GLN A 186 -8.47 9.27 -14.20
CA GLN A 186 -9.88 9.46 -13.79
C GLN A 186 -9.97 10.43 -12.61
N ASP A 187 -10.91 11.37 -12.64
CA ASP A 187 -11.15 12.29 -11.51
C ASP A 187 -11.66 11.56 -10.26
N ALA A 188 -12.41 10.46 -10.44
CA ALA A 188 -12.78 9.53 -9.38
C ALA A 188 -11.76 8.38 -9.35
N LEU A 189 -10.79 8.48 -8.45
CA LEU A 189 -9.79 7.44 -8.24
C LEU A 189 -10.28 6.45 -7.17
N ARG A 190 -10.77 5.30 -7.63
CA ARG A 190 -11.26 4.17 -6.81
C ARG A 190 -10.37 2.96 -7.11
N ILE A 191 -9.46 2.68 -6.20
CA ILE A 191 -8.37 1.70 -6.37
C ILE A 191 -8.75 0.38 -5.73
N TYR A 192 -8.68 -0.70 -6.51
CA TYR A 192 -8.71 -2.07 -5.99
C TYR A 192 -7.28 -2.58 -5.84
N GLU A 193 -6.79 -2.66 -4.61
CA GLU A 193 -5.45 -3.18 -4.29
C GLU A 193 -5.49 -4.71 -4.30
N CYS A 194 -4.55 -5.33 -5.01
CA CYS A 194 -4.62 -6.75 -5.33
C CYS A 194 -3.24 -7.40 -5.50
N HIS A 195 -3.19 -8.71 -5.27
CA HIS A 195 -2.00 -9.53 -5.45
C HIS A 195 -2.36 -10.80 -6.22
N VAL A 196 -1.90 -10.90 -7.48
CA VAL A 196 -2.26 -11.98 -8.43
C VAL A 196 -2.06 -13.38 -7.83
N GLY A 197 -0.91 -13.65 -7.23
CA GLY A 197 -0.59 -14.99 -6.73
C GLY A 197 -1.52 -15.53 -5.63
N MET A 198 -2.26 -14.69 -4.91
CA MET A 198 -3.21 -15.14 -3.87
C MET A 198 -4.67 -14.81 -4.23
N SER A 199 -4.95 -14.43 -5.48
CA SER A 199 -6.30 -14.19 -5.98
C SER A 199 -7.06 -15.46 -6.37
N SER A 200 -6.42 -16.64 -6.29
CA SER A 200 -7.06 -17.94 -6.50
C SER A 200 -8.08 -18.25 -5.39
N ASN A 201 -9.16 -18.95 -5.73
CA ASN A 201 -10.08 -19.53 -4.75
C ASN A 201 -9.48 -20.78 -4.08
N GLU A 202 -8.71 -21.55 -4.85
CA GLU A 202 -7.95 -22.70 -4.39
C GLU A 202 -6.68 -22.29 -3.65
N PRO A 203 -6.21 -23.05 -2.65
CA PRO A 203 -4.99 -22.78 -1.89
C PRO A 203 -3.73 -23.10 -2.71
N ARG A 204 -3.47 -22.26 -3.71
CA ARG A 204 -2.31 -22.31 -4.61
C ARG A 204 -2.03 -20.91 -5.16
N ILE A 205 -0.92 -20.80 -5.88
CA ILE A 205 -0.60 -19.59 -6.65
C ILE A 205 -1.62 -19.43 -7.79
N GLY A 206 -2.25 -18.25 -7.86
CA GLY A 206 -3.08 -17.80 -8.98
C GLY A 206 -2.25 -17.19 -10.11
N THR A 207 -2.75 -17.28 -11.34
CA THR A 207 -2.04 -16.82 -12.55
C THR A 207 -2.54 -15.48 -13.08
N TYR A 208 -1.74 -14.79 -13.89
CA TYR A 208 -2.12 -13.56 -14.59
C TYR A 208 -3.36 -13.78 -15.49
N ALA A 209 -3.44 -14.93 -16.18
CA ALA A 209 -4.59 -15.30 -16.99
C ALA A 209 -5.87 -15.51 -16.15
N GLU A 210 -5.76 -16.17 -14.99
CA GLU A 210 -6.90 -16.34 -14.08
C GLU A 210 -7.35 -15.01 -13.47
N PHE A 211 -6.41 -14.12 -13.13
CA PHE A 211 -6.73 -12.78 -12.66
C PHE A 211 -7.47 -11.96 -13.73
N ARG A 212 -6.97 -12.01 -14.98
CA ARG A 212 -7.60 -11.41 -16.16
C ARG A 212 -9.05 -11.88 -16.34
N ASP A 213 -9.27 -13.20 -16.31
CA ASP A 213 -10.55 -13.81 -16.69
C ASP A 213 -11.57 -13.85 -15.55
N VAL A 214 -11.15 -13.88 -14.29
CA VAL A 214 -12.02 -14.04 -13.11
C VAL A 214 -12.10 -12.78 -12.25
N VAL A 215 -10.99 -12.06 -12.06
CA VAL A 215 -10.91 -10.95 -11.09
C VAL A 215 -11.20 -9.60 -11.74
N LEU A 216 -10.67 -9.29 -12.93
CA LEU A 216 -10.97 -8.02 -13.61
C LEU A 216 -12.49 -7.78 -13.83
N PRO A 217 -13.30 -8.78 -14.26
CA PRO A 217 -14.74 -8.59 -14.37
C PRO A 217 -15.43 -8.28 -13.03
N ARG A 218 -14.93 -8.85 -11.92
CA ARG A 218 -15.41 -8.54 -10.56
C ARG A 218 -15.07 -7.11 -10.18
N VAL A 219 -13.82 -6.69 -10.34
CA VAL A 219 -13.37 -5.31 -10.05
C VAL A 219 -14.20 -4.30 -10.84
N LYS A 220 -14.44 -4.57 -12.14
CA LYS A 220 -15.26 -3.69 -12.97
C LYS A 220 -16.72 -3.65 -12.53
N LYS A 221 -17.31 -4.80 -12.17
CA LYS A 221 -18.68 -4.89 -11.64
C LYS A 221 -18.85 -4.13 -10.32
N LEU A 222 -17.83 -4.15 -9.46
CA LEU A 222 -17.82 -3.44 -8.18
C LEU A 222 -17.73 -1.91 -8.32
N GLY A 223 -17.41 -1.38 -9.50
CA GLY A 223 -17.38 0.05 -9.78
C GLY A 223 -16.01 0.74 -9.59
N TYR A 224 -14.96 0.00 -9.26
CA TYR A 224 -13.59 0.54 -9.20
C TYR A 224 -13.13 1.09 -10.57
N THR A 225 -12.23 2.06 -10.54
CA THR A 225 -11.70 2.77 -11.74
C THR A 225 -10.21 2.52 -11.95
N ALA A 226 -9.51 2.01 -10.94
CA ALA A 226 -8.11 1.61 -11.02
C ALA A 226 -7.87 0.29 -10.27
N ILE A 227 -6.81 -0.42 -10.64
CA ILE A 227 -6.23 -1.52 -9.87
C ILE A 227 -4.79 -1.15 -9.46
N GLN A 228 -4.42 -1.48 -8.23
CA GLN A 228 -3.04 -1.43 -7.75
C GLN A 228 -2.54 -2.87 -7.64
N ILE A 229 -1.61 -3.27 -8.52
CA ILE A 229 -1.10 -4.64 -8.55
C ILE A 229 0.22 -4.72 -7.79
N MET A 230 0.16 -5.40 -6.65
CA MET A 230 1.31 -5.71 -5.80
C MET A 230 2.14 -6.85 -6.39
N ALA A 231 3.41 -6.97 -5.94
CA ALA A 231 4.28 -8.12 -6.17
C ALA A 231 4.55 -8.48 -7.65
N ILE A 232 4.53 -7.50 -8.56
CA ILE A 232 4.87 -7.72 -9.98
C ILE A 232 6.38 -7.90 -10.18
N MET A 233 7.22 -7.06 -9.56
CA MET A 233 8.67 -7.17 -9.67
C MET A 233 9.15 -8.49 -9.05
N GLU A 234 10.03 -9.21 -9.74
CA GLU A 234 10.42 -10.57 -9.32
C GLU A 234 11.17 -10.56 -7.97
N HIS A 235 10.69 -11.42 -7.06
CA HIS A 235 11.08 -11.48 -5.66
C HIS A 235 11.24 -12.96 -5.26
N ALA A 236 12.42 -13.38 -4.78
CA ALA A 236 12.66 -14.81 -4.55
C ALA A 236 11.82 -15.39 -3.39
N TYR A 237 11.52 -14.60 -2.36
CA TYR A 237 10.76 -15.04 -1.18
C TYR A 237 9.28 -14.67 -1.30
N TYR A 238 8.40 -15.65 -1.56
CA TYR A 238 6.97 -15.38 -1.82
C TYR A 238 6.26 -14.72 -0.63
N ALA A 239 6.60 -15.11 0.61
CA ALA A 239 6.06 -14.49 1.82
C ALA A 239 6.66 -13.11 2.15
N SER A 240 7.49 -12.52 1.28
CA SER A 240 7.80 -11.09 1.30
C SER A 240 6.68 -10.21 0.73
N PHE A 241 5.65 -10.82 0.16
CA PHE A 241 4.50 -10.13 -0.44
C PHE A 241 4.86 -9.19 -1.61
N GLY A 242 6.06 -9.35 -2.18
CA GLY A 242 6.61 -8.50 -3.24
C GLY A 242 7.74 -7.56 -2.78
N TYR A 243 7.86 -7.28 -1.49
CA TYR A 243 8.77 -6.24 -0.98
C TYR A 243 10.26 -6.59 -1.15
N HIS A 244 10.66 -7.87 -1.03
CA HIS A 244 12.05 -8.26 -1.20
C HIS A 244 12.39 -8.55 -2.67
N VAL A 245 12.36 -7.52 -3.51
CA VAL A 245 12.69 -7.60 -4.95
C VAL A 245 14.13 -8.10 -5.15
N THR A 246 14.29 -9.07 -6.05
CA THR A 246 15.59 -9.62 -6.46
C THR A 246 15.99 -9.20 -7.87
N ASN A 247 15.03 -9.12 -8.81
CA ASN A 247 15.29 -8.84 -10.23
C ASN A 247 14.30 -7.79 -10.76
N PHE A 248 14.74 -6.54 -10.82
CA PHE A 248 13.87 -5.37 -10.95
C PHE A 248 13.14 -5.27 -12.30
N PHE A 249 13.73 -5.80 -13.38
CA PHE A 249 13.17 -5.73 -14.74
C PHE A 249 12.32 -6.96 -15.13
N ALA A 250 12.19 -7.94 -14.23
CA ALA A 250 11.42 -9.15 -14.47
C ALA A 250 10.06 -9.11 -13.78
N CYS A 251 9.01 -9.55 -14.49
CA CYS A 251 7.72 -9.87 -13.87
C CYS A 251 7.82 -11.20 -13.13
N SER A 252 7.08 -11.36 -12.02
CA SER A 252 7.19 -12.57 -11.21
C SER A 252 6.66 -13.81 -11.93
N SER A 253 7.57 -14.75 -12.18
CA SER A 253 7.34 -15.97 -12.94
C SER A 253 6.34 -16.93 -12.30
N ARG A 254 6.04 -16.71 -11.01
CA ARG A 254 5.04 -17.47 -10.25
C ARG A 254 3.65 -17.38 -10.84
N CYS A 255 3.31 -16.23 -11.42
CA CYS A 255 1.97 -15.95 -11.92
C CYS A 255 1.82 -16.20 -13.44
N GLY A 256 2.91 -16.43 -14.17
CA GLY A 256 2.90 -16.65 -15.62
C GLY A 256 4.09 -16.00 -16.32
N THR A 257 3.94 -15.80 -17.62
CA THR A 257 4.95 -15.17 -18.49
C THR A 257 4.78 -13.65 -18.59
N PRO A 258 5.78 -12.91 -19.10
CA PRO A 258 5.62 -11.50 -19.48
C PRO A 258 4.44 -11.23 -20.39
N GLU A 259 4.13 -12.15 -21.30
CA GLU A 259 3.04 -11.99 -22.28
C GLU A 259 1.66 -12.20 -21.63
N ASP A 260 1.56 -13.04 -20.59
CA ASP A 260 0.34 -13.16 -19.78
C ASP A 260 0.06 -11.88 -18.97
N LEU A 261 1.11 -11.23 -18.44
CA LEU A 261 0.98 -9.94 -17.75
C LEU A 261 0.54 -8.82 -18.71
N LYS A 262 1.14 -8.74 -19.91
CA LYS A 262 0.67 -7.80 -20.96
C LYS A 262 -0.81 -8.03 -21.29
N SER A 263 -1.22 -9.30 -21.41
CA SER A 263 -2.63 -9.64 -21.66
C SER A 263 -3.58 -9.25 -20.52
N LEU A 264 -3.14 -9.33 -19.26
CA LEU A 264 -3.91 -8.83 -18.11
C LEU A 264 -4.13 -7.31 -18.24
N ILE A 265 -3.05 -6.56 -18.52
CA ILE A 265 -3.08 -5.09 -18.56
C ILE A 265 -3.93 -4.58 -19.73
N ASP A 266 -3.74 -5.12 -20.94
CA ASP A 266 -4.54 -4.76 -22.13
C ASP A 266 -6.05 -5.03 -21.91
N THR A 267 -6.37 -6.10 -21.19
CA THR A 267 -7.76 -6.43 -20.82
C THR A 267 -8.33 -5.47 -19.77
N ALA A 268 -7.52 -5.03 -18.80
CA ALA A 268 -7.94 -4.00 -17.84
C ALA A 268 -8.19 -2.66 -18.54
N HIS A 269 -7.34 -2.29 -19.50
CA HIS A 269 -7.53 -1.12 -20.37
C HIS A 269 -8.77 -1.22 -21.25
N ALA A 270 -9.09 -2.41 -21.78
CA ALA A 270 -10.35 -2.68 -22.48
C ALA A 270 -11.59 -2.40 -21.61
N MET A 271 -11.48 -2.66 -20.31
CA MET A 271 -12.52 -2.35 -19.31
C MET A 271 -12.48 -0.90 -18.82
N GLY A 272 -11.53 -0.08 -19.28
CA GLY A 272 -11.32 1.30 -18.83
C GLY A 272 -10.87 1.39 -17.36
N LEU A 273 -10.10 0.40 -16.89
CA LEU A 273 -9.45 0.43 -15.58
C LEU A 273 -8.01 0.95 -15.76
N GLN A 274 -7.59 1.93 -14.96
CA GLN A 274 -6.17 2.28 -14.87
C GLN A 274 -5.42 1.17 -14.11
N VAL A 275 -4.22 0.81 -14.55
CA VAL A 275 -3.39 -0.20 -13.92
C VAL A 275 -2.14 0.44 -13.31
N LEU A 276 -2.04 0.39 -11.99
CA LEU A 276 -0.89 0.87 -11.23
C LEU A 276 -0.04 -0.33 -10.75
N MET A 277 1.27 -0.16 -10.72
CA MET A 277 2.20 -1.17 -10.18
C MET A 277 2.81 -0.71 -8.85
N ASP A 278 3.07 -1.65 -7.94
CA ASP A 278 3.96 -1.43 -6.80
C ASP A 278 5.42 -1.35 -7.28
N VAL A 279 6.11 -0.26 -6.92
CA VAL A 279 7.53 -0.03 -7.21
C VAL A 279 8.30 0.04 -5.91
N VAL A 280 9.00 -1.06 -5.61
CA VAL A 280 9.84 -1.18 -4.42
C VAL A 280 11.25 -0.70 -4.74
N HIS A 281 11.42 0.62 -4.88
CA HIS A 281 12.72 1.27 -5.08
C HIS A 281 13.35 1.78 -3.77
N SER A 282 12.74 1.52 -2.62
CA SER A 282 13.27 1.90 -1.30
C SER A 282 14.44 1.03 -0.85
N HIS A 283 14.44 -0.24 -1.26
CA HIS A 283 15.45 -1.24 -0.89
C HIS A 283 15.50 -2.38 -1.92
N ALA A 284 16.45 -3.30 -1.77
CA ALA A 284 16.50 -4.57 -2.49
C ALA A 284 16.74 -5.73 -1.52
N SER A 285 16.37 -6.95 -1.93
CA SER A 285 16.66 -8.17 -1.18
C SER A 285 18.16 -8.32 -0.88
N SER A 286 18.50 -8.87 0.30
CA SER A 286 19.86 -9.27 0.66
C SER A 286 20.38 -10.51 -0.11
N ASN A 287 19.56 -11.15 -0.96
CA ASN A 287 19.93 -12.30 -1.79
C ASN A 287 21.12 -12.04 -2.74
N ILE A 288 22.18 -12.84 -2.60
CA ILE A 288 23.44 -12.72 -3.37
C ILE A 288 23.49 -13.62 -4.62
N LEU A 289 22.80 -14.78 -4.61
CA LEU A 289 22.92 -15.78 -5.68
C LEU A 289 21.92 -15.56 -6.82
N ASP A 290 20.76 -15.02 -6.48
CA ASP A 290 19.61 -14.84 -7.37
C ASP A 290 19.02 -13.42 -7.36
N GLY A 291 19.59 -12.50 -6.57
CA GLY A 291 19.34 -11.06 -6.61
C GLY A 291 20.60 -10.24 -6.93
N ILE A 292 20.46 -8.92 -6.90
CA ILE A 292 21.53 -7.96 -7.25
C ILE A 292 22.50 -7.63 -6.09
N ASN A 293 22.39 -8.28 -4.93
CA ASN A 293 23.33 -8.07 -3.81
C ASN A 293 24.71 -8.69 -4.11
N HIS A 294 25.80 -8.01 -3.74
CA HIS A 294 27.17 -8.42 -4.06
C HIS A 294 27.38 -8.85 -5.52
N PHE A 295 26.73 -8.16 -6.46
CA PHE A 295 26.71 -8.54 -7.88
C PHE A 295 28.12 -8.63 -8.49
N ASP A 296 28.93 -7.57 -8.40
CA ASP A 296 30.33 -7.57 -8.86
C ASP A 296 31.34 -7.97 -7.78
N GLY A 297 30.84 -8.43 -6.62
CA GLY A 297 31.61 -8.86 -5.46
C GLY A 297 31.71 -7.83 -4.33
N THR A 298 31.42 -6.54 -4.56
CA THR A 298 31.43 -5.53 -3.49
C THR A 298 30.06 -5.35 -2.84
N ASP A 299 30.02 -4.81 -1.62
CA ASP A 299 28.76 -4.45 -0.96
C ASP A 299 28.13 -3.18 -1.56
N ASN A 300 28.87 -2.41 -2.35
CA ASN A 300 28.57 -1.01 -2.67
C ASN A 300 28.34 -0.70 -4.17
N LEU A 301 27.96 -1.68 -4.97
CA LEU A 301 27.70 -1.47 -6.40
C LEU A 301 26.43 -0.62 -6.64
N TYR A 302 25.26 -1.21 -6.35
CA TYR A 302 23.97 -0.52 -6.44
C TYR A 302 23.59 0.19 -5.13
N PHE A 303 24.35 -0.05 -4.07
CA PHE A 303 23.99 0.23 -2.69
C PHE A 303 25.06 1.08 -2.02
N HIS A 304 24.72 1.74 -0.90
CA HIS A 304 25.76 2.31 -0.04
C HIS A 304 26.62 1.19 0.59
N ALA A 305 27.84 1.54 1.01
CA ALA A 305 28.73 0.64 1.73
C ALA A 305 28.37 0.56 3.23
N GLY A 306 28.64 -0.60 3.86
CA GLY A 306 28.49 -0.80 5.29
C GLY A 306 27.07 -0.53 5.83
N GLU A 307 26.99 0.02 7.05
CA GLU A 307 25.72 0.24 7.77
C GLU A 307 24.70 1.10 7.01
N ARG A 308 25.13 2.16 6.29
CA ARG A 308 24.21 2.99 5.48
C ARG A 308 23.58 2.18 4.34
N GLY A 309 24.25 1.11 3.91
CA GLY A 309 23.80 0.21 2.87
C GLY A 309 22.89 -0.93 3.32
N TYR A 310 22.46 -0.99 4.59
CA TYR A 310 21.76 -2.15 5.13
C TYR A 310 20.61 -1.79 6.08
N HIS A 311 19.38 -2.12 5.69
CA HIS A 311 18.17 -1.85 6.45
C HIS A 311 17.93 -2.95 7.49
N ARG A 312 18.51 -2.79 8.68
CA ARG A 312 18.52 -3.81 9.76
C ARG A 312 17.14 -4.41 10.13
N LEU A 313 16.06 -3.64 10.03
CA LEU A 313 14.71 -4.11 10.34
C LEU A 313 14.10 -4.98 9.23
N TRP A 314 14.56 -4.83 7.98
CA TRP A 314 14.04 -5.52 6.80
C TRP A 314 15.05 -6.50 6.18
N ASP A 315 16.21 -6.76 6.81
CA ASP A 315 17.28 -7.61 6.26
C ASP A 315 17.52 -7.38 4.75
N SER A 316 17.78 -6.12 4.39
CA SER A 316 17.74 -5.65 3.00
C SER A 316 18.81 -4.60 2.70
N ARG A 317 19.10 -4.39 1.41
CA ARG A 317 20.11 -3.43 0.94
C ARG A 317 19.50 -2.07 0.59
N CYS A 318 20.16 -0.98 0.98
CA CYS A 318 19.73 0.40 0.68
C CYS A 318 20.49 0.97 -0.52
N PHE A 319 19.77 1.46 -1.54
CA PHE A 319 20.35 2.02 -2.78
C PHE A 319 21.23 3.25 -2.54
N ASP A 320 22.28 3.41 -3.36
CA ASP A 320 23.02 4.67 -3.47
C ASP A 320 22.39 5.55 -4.55
N TYR A 321 21.35 6.31 -4.18
CA TYR A 321 20.63 7.20 -5.11
C TYR A 321 21.51 8.34 -5.67
N GLY A 322 22.69 8.59 -5.08
CA GLY A 322 23.64 9.57 -5.58
C GLY A 322 24.39 9.09 -6.83
N SER A 323 24.57 7.77 -6.95
CA SER A 323 25.30 7.09 -8.02
C SER A 323 24.60 7.20 -9.39
N TRP A 324 25.40 7.45 -10.43
CA TRP A 324 24.90 7.70 -11.79
C TRP A 324 24.21 6.50 -12.42
N GLU A 325 24.81 5.31 -12.30
CA GLU A 325 24.24 4.09 -12.87
C GLU A 325 23.10 3.52 -12.01
N VAL A 326 23.01 3.87 -10.71
CA VAL A 326 21.83 3.59 -9.87
C VAL A 326 20.65 4.45 -10.30
N LEU A 327 20.86 5.76 -10.52
CA LEU A 327 19.84 6.63 -11.11
C LEU A 327 19.40 6.12 -12.48
N ARG A 328 20.34 5.68 -13.34
CA ARG A 328 20.00 5.07 -14.63
C ARG A 328 19.17 3.80 -14.45
N PHE A 329 19.57 2.90 -13.56
CA PHE A 329 18.88 1.64 -13.28
C PHE A 329 17.43 1.87 -12.81
N LEU A 330 17.23 2.67 -11.76
CA LEU A 330 15.92 2.90 -11.16
C LEU A 330 14.99 3.74 -12.07
N LEU A 331 15.49 4.81 -12.70
CA LEU A 331 14.67 5.62 -13.62
C LEU A 331 14.37 4.86 -14.92
N SER A 332 15.28 4.00 -15.39
CA SER A 332 14.98 3.11 -16.53
C SER A 332 14.05 1.97 -16.18
N ASN A 333 13.99 1.56 -14.92
CA ASN A 333 13.04 0.54 -14.47
C ASN A 333 11.60 1.08 -14.51
N LEU A 334 11.37 2.28 -13.97
CA LEU A 334 10.09 2.98 -14.11
C LEU A 334 9.67 3.10 -15.58
N ARG A 335 10.58 3.53 -16.45
CA ARG A 335 10.31 3.66 -17.89
C ARG A 335 10.06 2.32 -18.59
N TRP A 336 10.74 1.25 -18.17
CA TRP A 336 10.52 -0.11 -18.67
C TRP A 336 9.10 -0.59 -18.39
N TRP A 337 8.57 -0.38 -17.19
CA TRP A 337 7.19 -0.75 -16.85
C TRP A 337 6.14 0.09 -17.60
N MET A 338 6.42 1.38 -17.86
CA MET A 338 5.57 2.22 -18.71
C MET A 338 5.63 1.84 -20.20
N ASP A 339 6.80 1.48 -20.75
CA ASP A 339 6.99 1.26 -22.19
C ASP A 339 6.72 -0.20 -22.65
N GLU A 340 7.06 -1.23 -21.87
CA GLU A 340 6.93 -2.65 -22.27
C GLU A 340 5.60 -3.27 -21.83
N TYR A 341 5.10 -2.86 -20.65
CA TYR A 341 3.89 -3.41 -20.01
C TYR A 341 2.76 -2.38 -19.93
N HIS A 342 3.00 -1.14 -20.33
CA HIS A 342 2.03 -0.06 -20.35
C HIS A 342 1.24 0.19 -19.04
N PHE A 343 1.89 0.05 -17.88
CA PHE A 343 1.28 0.53 -16.63
C PHE A 343 0.91 2.03 -16.73
N ASP A 344 -0.17 2.44 -16.07
CA ASP A 344 -0.68 3.81 -16.04
C ASP A 344 -0.12 4.62 -14.86
N GLY A 345 0.86 4.09 -14.12
CA GLY A 345 1.40 4.71 -12.93
C GLY A 345 1.89 3.73 -11.87
N PHE A 346 2.26 4.28 -10.72
CA PHE A 346 3.00 3.57 -9.68
C PHE A 346 2.59 3.99 -8.26
N ARG A 347 2.56 3.01 -7.35
CA ARG A 347 2.80 3.26 -5.93
C ARG A 347 4.28 3.08 -5.66
N PHE A 348 4.91 4.04 -4.98
CA PHE A 348 6.28 3.91 -4.49
C PHE A 348 6.21 3.48 -3.02
N ASP A 349 6.76 2.30 -2.74
CA ASP A 349 6.65 1.65 -1.42
C ASP A 349 7.85 1.96 -0.52
N GLY A 350 7.58 2.14 0.77
CA GLY A 350 8.60 2.50 1.75
C GLY A 350 9.21 3.89 1.54
N VAL A 351 8.46 4.88 1.04
CA VAL A 351 8.99 6.25 0.80
C VAL A 351 9.51 6.88 2.09
N THR A 352 8.91 6.62 3.25
CA THR A 352 9.49 7.03 4.54
C THR A 352 10.90 6.44 4.78
N SER A 353 11.16 5.20 4.35
CA SER A 353 12.52 4.63 4.46
C SER A 353 13.52 5.33 3.54
N MET A 354 13.05 5.84 2.39
CA MET A 354 13.86 6.61 1.44
C MET A 354 14.17 8.03 1.92
N LEU A 355 13.16 8.74 2.44
CA LEU A 355 13.27 10.17 2.79
C LEU A 355 14.22 10.44 3.95
N TYR A 356 14.42 9.46 4.84
CA TYR A 356 15.17 9.64 6.09
C TYR A 356 16.34 8.67 6.21
N THR A 357 17.50 9.19 6.59
CA THR A 357 18.69 8.40 6.95
C THR A 357 18.51 7.47 8.16
N HIS A 358 17.47 7.69 8.96
CA HIS A 358 17.03 6.80 10.05
C HIS A 358 15.80 5.95 9.66
N HIS A 359 15.37 6.01 8.41
CA HIS A 359 14.27 5.24 7.80
C HIS A 359 12.90 5.36 8.52
N GLY A 360 12.68 6.42 9.30
CA GLY A 360 11.54 6.54 10.22
C GLY A 360 11.58 5.60 11.45
N ILE A 361 12.56 4.70 11.55
CA ILE A 361 12.63 3.68 12.62
C ILE A 361 12.85 4.36 13.97
N GLY A 362 12.00 4.01 14.95
CA GLY A 362 12.08 4.53 16.31
C GLY A 362 11.73 6.02 16.45
N MET A 363 11.25 6.66 15.38
CA MET A 363 10.81 8.05 15.39
C MET A 363 9.29 8.16 15.55
N SER A 364 8.85 9.27 16.11
CA SER A 364 7.45 9.69 16.11
C SER A 364 7.38 11.06 15.44
N PHE A 365 6.50 11.19 14.44
CA PHE A 365 6.31 12.43 13.70
C PHE A 365 5.15 13.21 14.33
N SER A 366 5.49 14.30 15.01
CA SER A 366 4.52 15.16 15.71
C SER A 366 3.87 16.20 14.79
N GLY A 367 4.44 16.41 13.60
CA GLY A 367 4.07 17.48 12.67
C GLY A 367 4.90 18.76 12.86
N ASP A 368 5.94 18.74 13.70
CA ASP A 368 6.92 19.81 13.79
C ASP A 368 7.85 19.78 12.56
N TYR A 369 7.93 20.87 11.80
CA TYR A 369 8.63 20.88 10.52
C TYR A 369 10.14 20.60 10.64
N ARG A 370 10.72 20.73 11.83
CA ARG A 370 12.10 20.32 12.13
C ARG A 370 12.33 18.81 12.02
N GLU A 371 11.27 18.01 12.09
CA GLU A 371 11.31 16.55 11.86
C GLU A 371 11.41 16.22 10.35
N TYR A 372 11.13 17.17 9.46
CA TYR A 372 11.01 16.97 8.00
C TYR A 372 12.06 17.73 7.18
N PHE A 373 12.83 18.61 7.81
CA PHE A 373 13.90 19.39 7.19
C PHE A 373 15.14 19.40 8.10
N GLY A 374 16.30 19.05 7.53
CA GLY A 374 17.56 18.97 8.27
C GLY A 374 18.52 17.93 7.69
N LEU A 375 19.63 17.69 8.40
CA LEU A 375 20.71 16.78 7.97
C LEU A 375 20.32 15.29 7.97
N HIS A 376 19.20 14.94 8.58
CA HIS A 376 18.67 13.57 8.65
C HIS A 376 17.86 13.17 7.40
N ILE A 377 17.54 14.13 6.52
CA ILE A 377 16.88 13.89 5.23
C ILE A 377 17.88 13.32 4.24
N ASP A 378 17.55 12.21 3.58
CA ASP A 378 18.36 11.71 2.48
C ASP A 378 18.09 12.52 1.21
N MET A 379 19.04 13.41 0.92
CA MET A 379 18.93 14.33 -0.20
C MET A 379 19.09 13.67 -1.57
N ASP A 380 19.84 12.58 -1.67
CA ASP A 380 20.00 11.86 -2.92
C ASP A 380 18.70 11.09 -3.26
N ALA A 381 18.06 10.48 -2.25
CA ALA A 381 16.74 9.87 -2.40
C ALA A 381 15.67 10.90 -2.80
N CYS A 382 15.66 12.09 -2.17
CA CYS A 382 14.75 13.18 -2.56
C CYS A 382 14.94 13.59 -4.02
N VAL A 383 16.20 13.74 -4.48
CA VAL A 383 16.51 14.10 -5.88
C VAL A 383 16.09 13.00 -6.85
N TYR A 384 16.31 11.72 -6.51
CA TYR A 384 15.81 10.59 -7.29
C TYR A 384 14.28 10.63 -7.45
N LEU A 385 13.52 10.82 -6.36
CA LEU A 385 12.06 10.90 -6.40
C LEU A 385 11.55 12.11 -7.20
N MET A 386 12.23 13.26 -7.09
CA MET A 386 11.92 14.44 -7.90
C MET A 386 12.17 14.20 -9.40
N LEU A 387 13.28 13.55 -9.78
CA LEU A 387 13.56 13.18 -11.17
C LEU A 387 12.57 12.15 -11.71
N ALA A 388 12.19 11.16 -10.88
CA ALA A 388 11.20 10.15 -11.21
C ALA A 388 9.84 10.79 -11.54
N ASN A 389 9.32 11.62 -10.64
CA ASN A 389 8.06 12.33 -10.85
C ASN A 389 8.15 13.32 -12.04
N ASP A 390 9.22 14.09 -12.16
CA ASP A 390 9.42 15.05 -13.26
C ASP A 390 9.39 14.36 -14.63
N PHE A 391 10.09 13.25 -14.84
CA PHE A 391 10.08 12.56 -16.13
C PHE A 391 8.74 11.86 -16.41
N LEU A 392 8.13 11.21 -15.39
CA LEU A 392 6.85 10.50 -15.56
C LEU A 392 5.74 11.47 -15.97
N HIS A 393 5.61 12.60 -15.28
CA HIS A 393 4.62 13.62 -15.62
C HIS A 393 4.95 14.36 -16.93
N THR A 394 6.23 14.45 -17.32
CA THR A 394 6.63 15.08 -18.60
C THR A 394 6.31 14.21 -19.81
N PHE A 395 6.54 12.90 -19.74
CA PHE A 395 6.34 12.00 -20.88
C PHE A 395 4.96 11.33 -20.91
N TYR A 396 4.25 11.28 -19.79
CA TYR A 396 2.92 10.65 -19.66
C TYR A 396 1.90 11.55 -18.92
N PRO A 397 1.75 12.85 -19.27
CA PRO A 397 1.02 13.85 -18.46
C PRO A 397 -0.46 13.52 -18.18
N ASP A 398 -1.15 12.92 -19.15
CA ASP A 398 -2.57 12.53 -19.05
C ASP A 398 -2.79 11.16 -18.38
N VAL A 399 -1.71 10.44 -18.06
CA VAL A 399 -1.72 9.00 -17.72
C VAL A 399 -1.04 8.75 -16.38
N ALA A 400 0.30 8.87 -16.32
CA ALA A 400 1.11 8.34 -15.23
C ALA A 400 0.67 8.91 -13.88
N LEU A 401 0.11 8.09 -13.02
CA LEU A 401 -0.36 8.45 -11.68
C LEU A 401 0.64 8.00 -10.62
N THR A 402 1.06 8.87 -9.71
CA THR A 402 2.08 8.51 -8.70
C THR A 402 1.58 8.63 -7.26
N ILE A 403 1.70 7.54 -6.50
CA ILE A 403 1.24 7.44 -5.11
C ILE A 403 2.45 7.17 -4.20
N ALA A 404 2.61 7.95 -3.14
CA ALA A 404 3.62 7.71 -2.11
C ALA A 404 3.06 6.94 -0.91
N GLU A 405 3.70 5.82 -0.56
CA GLU A 405 3.58 5.20 0.74
C GLU A 405 4.51 5.89 1.75
N ASP A 406 4.00 6.96 2.37
CA ASP A 406 4.70 7.70 3.42
C ASP A 406 3.85 7.82 4.68
N VAL A 407 4.33 7.24 5.78
CA VAL A 407 3.71 7.32 7.11
C VAL A 407 4.09 8.62 7.84
N SER A 408 5.25 9.22 7.53
CA SER A 408 5.73 10.43 8.22
C SER A 408 4.83 11.65 8.02
N GLY A 409 4.25 11.78 6.83
CA GLY A 409 3.49 12.94 6.40
C GLY A 409 4.34 14.11 6.00
N MET A 410 5.41 13.85 5.24
CA MET A 410 6.32 14.90 4.78
C MET A 410 5.55 16.01 4.04
N PRO A 411 5.62 17.28 4.49
CA PRO A 411 4.98 18.38 3.80
C PRO A 411 5.63 18.54 2.41
N THR A 412 4.84 18.96 1.42
CA THR A 412 5.27 19.16 0.02
C THR A 412 5.57 17.87 -0.77
N LEU A 413 5.35 16.68 -0.18
CA LEU A 413 5.53 15.40 -0.86
C LEU A 413 4.64 15.30 -2.10
N CYS A 414 3.37 15.72 -1.97
CA CYS A 414 2.36 15.68 -3.03
C CYS A 414 2.11 17.05 -3.67
N ARG A 415 3.17 17.86 -3.80
CA ARG A 415 3.18 19.13 -4.55
C ARG A 415 4.10 19.03 -5.77
N PRO A 416 3.82 19.76 -6.88
CA PRO A 416 4.65 19.73 -8.08
C PRO A 416 6.13 20.06 -7.81
N VAL A 417 7.03 19.39 -8.54
CA VAL A 417 8.49 19.62 -8.44
C VAL A 417 8.84 21.08 -8.72
N SER A 418 8.18 21.72 -9.69
CA SER A 418 8.36 23.13 -10.06
C SER A 418 7.98 24.14 -8.97
N GLU A 419 7.11 23.76 -8.02
CA GLU A 419 6.75 24.61 -6.87
C GLU A 419 7.69 24.41 -5.67
N GLY A 420 8.55 23.37 -5.72
CA GLY A 420 9.43 22.97 -4.62
C GLY A 420 9.04 21.66 -3.93
N GLY A 421 8.01 20.95 -4.39
CA GLY A 421 7.62 19.65 -3.87
C GLY A 421 8.44 18.48 -4.42
N ILE A 422 8.07 17.25 -4.02
CA ILE A 422 8.70 16.01 -4.52
C ILE A 422 8.00 15.47 -5.78
N GLY A 423 6.76 15.89 -6.04
CA GLY A 423 6.06 15.66 -7.31
C GLY A 423 5.06 14.50 -7.35
N PHE A 424 4.76 13.86 -6.22
CA PHE A 424 3.72 12.84 -6.17
C PHE A 424 2.32 13.42 -6.40
N ASP A 425 1.40 12.64 -6.97
CA ASP A 425 -0.01 13.04 -7.02
C ASP A 425 -0.71 12.86 -5.67
N TYR A 426 -0.56 11.69 -5.06
CA TYR A 426 -1.24 11.31 -3.83
C TYR A 426 -0.26 10.71 -2.82
N ARG A 427 -0.67 10.70 -1.55
CA ARG A 427 -0.10 9.82 -0.51
C ARG A 427 -1.16 8.91 0.09
N LEU A 428 -0.75 7.79 0.67
CA LEU A 428 -1.63 6.96 1.48
C LEU A 428 -1.98 7.64 2.82
N ALA A 429 -3.26 7.60 3.21
CA ALA A 429 -3.76 8.12 4.49
C ALA A 429 -3.59 7.10 5.64
N MET A 430 -2.34 6.70 5.89
CA MET A 430 -1.99 5.53 6.70
C MET A 430 -2.47 5.56 8.17
N ALA A 431 -2.83 6.73 8.71
CA ALA A 431 -3.37 6.86 10.06
C ALA A 431 -4.86 6.46 10.20
N ILE A 432 -5.58 6.25 9.09
CA ILE A 432 -7.01 5.89 9.13
C ILE A 432 -7.23 4.44 9.60
N PRO A 433 -6.54 3.41 9.08
CA PRO A 433 -6.67 2.05 9.60
C PRO A 433 -6.32 1.92 11.09
N ASP A 434 -5.22 2.54 11.53
CA ASP A 434 -4.80 2.55 12.94
C ASP A 434 -5.93 3.05 13.86
N LYS A 435 -6.68 4.07 13.43
CA LYS A 435 -7.84 4.59 14.17
C LYS A 435 -8.95 3.55 14.28
N TRP A 436 -9.26 2.83 13.22
CA TRP A 436 -10.28 1.78 13.26
C TRP A 436 -9.85 0.62 14.16
N ILE A 437 -8.60 0.18 14.08
CA ILE A 437 -8.04 -0.85 14.97
C ILE A 437 -8.08 -0.39 16.44
N GLU A 438 -7.73 0.87 16.72
CA GLU A 438 -7.78 1.46 18.07
C GLU A 438 -9.19 1.44 18.66
N LEU A 439 -10.21 1.71 17.82
CA LEU A 439 -11.61 1.75 18.21
C LEU A 439 -12.23 0.35 18.33
N LEU A 440 -11.88 -0.58 17.45
CA LEU A 440 -12.34 -1.96 17.47
C LEU A 440 -11.80 -2.76 18.67
N LYS A 441 -10.75 -2.27 19.31
CA LYS A 441 -10.21 -2.78 20.60
C LYS A 441 -10.97 -2.23 21.84
N LYS A 442 -11.99 -1.38 21.66
CA LYS A 442 -12.79 -0.73 22.72
C LYS A 442 -14.29 -1.08 22.57
N SER A 443 -15.10 -0.69 23.56
CA SER A 443 -16.56 -0.77 23.44
C SER A 443 -17.13 0.34 22.55
N ASP A 444 -18.27 0.08 21.88
CA ASP A 444 -18.92 1.05 20.96
C ASP A 444 -19.28 2.36 21.70
N GLU A 445 -19.64 2.27 22.98
CA GLU A 445 -19.95 3.39 23.87
C GLU A 445 -18.75 4.30 24.18
N GLU A 446 -17.52 3.83 23.97
CA GLU A 446 -16.30 4.62 24.18
C GLU A 446 -15.83 5.38 22.93
N TRP A 447 -16.49 5.19 21.78
CA TRP A 447 -16.08 5.78 20.51
C TRP A 447 -16.32 7.29 20.49
N ASP A 448 -15.23 8.07 20.43
CA ASP A 448 -15.31 9.53 20.32
C ASP A 448 -15.50 9.95 18.85
N MET A 449 -16.70 10.44 18.54
CA MET A 449 -17.08 10.91 17.20
C MET A 449 -16.19 12.05 16.69
N GLY A 450 -15.74 12.94 17.58
CA GLY A 450 -14.84 14.04 17.24
C GLY A 450 -13.44 13.54 16.89
N ASN A 451 -12.97 12.49 17.55
CA ASN A 451 -11.69 11.84 17.26
C ASN A 451 -11.71 11.12 15.88
N ILE A 452 -12.81 10.41 15.57
CA ILE A 452 -13.04 9.81 14.24
C ILE A 452 -13.01 10.90 13.15
N ALA A 453 -13.83 11.94 13.30
CA ALA A 453 -13.90 13.03 12.33
C ALA A 453 -12.55 13.76 12.18
N PHE A 454 -11.83 13.97 13.29
CA PHE A 454 -10.49 14.56 13.27
C PHE A 454 -9.52 13.70 12.46
N THR A 455 -9.39 12.40 12.72
CA THR A 455 -8.42 11.56 11.97
C THR A 455 -8.74 11.49 10.48
N LEU A 456 -10.02 11.40 10.09
CA LEU A 456 -10.42 11.39 8.69
C LEU A 456 -10.15 12.74 7.97
N MET A 457 -10.19 13.85 8.70
CA MET A 457 -10.04 15.20 8.15
C MET A 457 -8.65 15.82 8.32
N ASN A 458 -7.80 15.28 9.20
CA ASN A 458 -6.47 15.82 9.53
C ASN A 458 -5.43 15.50 8.44
N ARG A 459 -5.64 16.11 7.27
CA ARG A 459 -4.76 16.04 6.10
C ARG A 459 -4.43 17.43 5.58
N ARG A 460 -3.38 17.52 4.76
CA ARG A 460 -2.85 18.80 4.28
C ARG A 460 -3.69 19.31 3.11
N TYR A 461 -4.16 20.55 3.20
CA TYR A 461 -4.84 21.20 2.08
C TYR A 461 -3.89 21.27 0.86
N LYS A 462 -4.43 21.06 -0.35
CA LYS A 462 -3.68 20.98 -1.62
C LYS A 462 -2.68 19.81 -1.77
N GLU A 463 -2.62 18.85 -0.84
CA GLU A 463 -1.90 17.59 -1.00
C GLU A 463 -2.92 16.44 -0.91
N LYS A 464 -3.17 15.75 -2.03
CA LYS A 464 -4.25 14.76 -2.13
C LYS A 464 -3.90 13.48 -1.37
N SER A 465 -4.88 12.82 -0.74
CA SER A 465 -4.66 11.54 -0.07
C SER A 465 -5.63 10.44 -0.51
N VAL A 466 -5.12 9.21 -0.65
CA VAL A 466 -5.92 7.99 -0.82
C VAL A 466 -6.34 7.49 0.56
N ALA A 467 -7.65 7.41 0.79
CA ALA A 467 -8.23 6.90 2.03
C ALA A 467 -8.66 5.43 1.90
N TYR A 468 -8.43 4.67 2.96
CA TYR A 468 -8.79 3.25 3.06
C TYR A 468 -8.99 2.92 4.54
N CYS A 469 -9.86 1.95 4.83
CA CYS A 469 -10.21 1.58 6.19
C CYS A 469 -9.28 0.51 6.77
N GLU A 470 -8.72 -0.35 5.91
CA GLU A 470 -7.77 -1.42 6.22
C GLU A 470 -6.92 -1.69 4.97
N SER A 471 -5.63 -1.96 5.14
CA SER A 471 -4.68 -2.34 4.09
C SER A 471 -4.48 -3.85 4.02
N HIS A 472 -3.64 -4.25 3.07
CA HIS A 472 -3.04 -5.57 3.00
C HIS A 472 -2.31 -5.97 4.30
N ASP A 473 -1.72 -5.03 5.08
CA ASP A 473 -1.04 -5.33 6.36
C ASP A 473 -2.01 -5.85 7.44
N GLN A 474 -3.14 -5.17 7.66
CA GLN A 474 -4.15 -5.63 8.63
C GLN A 474 -4.79 -6.96 8.21
N ALA A 475 -4.72 -7.30 6.92
CA ALA A 475 -5.16 -8.59 6.43
C ALA A 475 -4.12 -9.71 6.66
N LEU A 476 -2.85 -9.42 6.98
CA LEU A 476 -1.82 -10.43 7.25
C LEU A 476 -1.95 -11.10 8.63
N VAL A 477 -1.35 -12.29 8.76
CA VAL A 477 -1.24 -13.02 10.02
C VAL A 477 -0.56 -12.19 11.11
N GLY A 478 -1.25 -12.01 12.24
CA GLY A 478 -0.78 -11.19 13.36
C GLY A 478 -1.71 -10.03 13.69
N ASP A 479 -2.54 -9.59 12.74
CA ASP A 479 -3.70 -8.73 12.99
C ASP A 479 -5.00 -9.43 12.53
N LYS A 480 -6.09 -8.68 12.39
CA LYS A 480 -7.39 -9.13 11.87
C LYS A 480 -7.95 -8.09 10.89
N THR A 481 -8.69 -8.56 9.88
CA THR A 481 -9.54 -7.69 9.06
C THR A 481 -10.61 -7.00 9.93
N ILE A 482 -11.16 -5.88 9.48
CA ILE A 482 -12.26 -5.18 10.17
C ILE A 482 -13.46 -6.12 10.34
N ALA A 483 -13.75 -6.95 9.33
CA ALA A 483 -14.78 -7.98 9.42
C ALA A 483 -14.52 -8.96 10.58
N PHE A 484 -13.30 -9.46 10.73
CA PHE A 484 -12.94 -10.42 11.77
C PHE A 484 -12.74 -9.77 13.16
N TRP A 485 -12.38 -8.48 13.24
CA TRP A 485 -12.47 -7.67 14.47
C TRP A 485 -13.92 -7.48 14.94
N LEU A 486 -14.86 -7.29 14.00
CA LEU A 486 -16.26 -7.04 14.30
C LEU A 486 -17.06 -8.30 14.63
N MET A 487 -16.76 -9.42 13.95
CA MET A 487 -17.59 -10.63 13.93
C MET A 487 -16.89 -11.90 14.44
N ASP A 488 -15.56 -11.92 14.46
CA ASP A 488 -14.71 -13.05 14.92
C ASP A 488 -15.23 -14.41 14.40
N LYS A 489 -15.20 -15.46 15.23
CA LYS A 489 -15.64 -16.82 14.85
C LYS A 489 -17.13 -16.97 14.54
N GLU A 490 -17.99 -16.02 14.92
CA GLU A 490 -19.42 -16.13 14.54
C GLU A 490 -19.63 -16.01 13.03
N MET A 491 -18.64 -15.50 12.29
CA MET A 491 -18.62 -15.50 10.83
C MET A 491 -18.78 -16.90 10.20
N TYR A 492 -18.37 -17.96 10.91
CA TYR A 492 -18.45 -19.33 10.41
C TYR A 492 -19.85 -19.94 10.55
N ASP A 493 -20.59 -19.57 11.60
CA ASP A 493 -21.87 -20.19 11.95
C ASP A 493 -23.09 -19.33 11.58
N HIS A 494 -22.96 -17.99 11.58
CA HIS A 494 -24.08 -17.04 11.47
C HIS A 494 -24.06 -16.16 10.21
N MET A 495 -23.22 -16.46 9.21
CA MET A 495 -23.19 -15.76 7.93
C MET A 495 -24.13 -16.33 6.86
N ALA A 496 -24.88 -17.40 7.14
CA ALA A 496 -25.99 -17.82 6.30
C ALA A 496 -27.21 -16.90 6.51
N ARG A 497 -27.97 -16.58 5.45
CA ARG A 497 -29.14 -15.68 5.53
C ARG A 497 -30.32 -16.27 6.30
N ASP A 498 -30.40 -17.60 6.37
CA ASP A 498 -31.38 -18.38 7.11
C ASP A 498 -30.88 -18.86 8.49
N SER A 499 -29.69 -18.41 8.92
CA SER A 499 -29.15 -18.71 10.25
C SER A 499 -30.07 -18.18 11.36
N ALA A 500 -29.91 -18.73 12.57
CA ALA A 500 -30.42 -18.06 13.77
C ALA A 500 -29.87 -16.61 13.85
N PRO A 501 -30.67 -15.61 14.27
CA PRO A 501 -30.21 -14.23 14.41
C PRO A 501 -29.02 -14.12 15.38
N SER A 502 -28.02 -13.32 15.03
CA SER A 502 -26.92 -12.93 15.91
C SER A 502 -26.78 -11.42 15.90
N LEU A 503 -26.95 -10.81 17.08
CA LEU A 503 -26.75 -9.37 17.28
C LEU A 503 -25.29 -8.94 17.01
N LEU A 504 -24.34 -9.88 17.08
CA LEU A 504 -22.93 -9.65 16.83
C LEU A 504 -22.63 -9.61 15.32
N ILE A 505 -23.26 -10.50 14.52
CA ILE A 505 -23.24 -10.39 13.05
C ILE A 505 -24.00 -9.16 12.57
N ASP A 506 -25.17 -8.86 13.13
CA ASP A 506 -25.95 -7.68 12.76
C ASP A 506 -25.17 -6.38 13.07
N ARG A 507 -24.49 -6.31 14.23
CA ARG A 507 -23.52 -5.24 14.56
C ARG A 507 -22.40 -5.18 13.52
N GLY A 508 -21.80 -6.31 13.19
CA GLY A 508 -20.64 -6.37 12.31
C GLY A 508 -20.96 -5.93 10.88
N ILE A 509 -22.06 -6.41 10.30
CA ILE A 509 -22.51 -6.00 8.97
C ILE A 509 -22.83 -4.50 8.94
N ALA A 510 -23.50 -3.97 9.97
CA ALA A 510 -23.79 -2.54 10.06
C ALA A 510 -22.52 -1.69 10.16
N LEU A 511 -21.64 -1.97 11.13
CA LEU A 511 -20.42 -1.20 11.34
C LEU A 511 -19.42 -1.33 10.19
N HIS A 512 -19.31 -2.49 9.54
CA HIS A 512 -18.46 -2.67 8.36
C HIS A 512 -18.87 -1.71 7.21
N LYS A 513 -20.18 -1.65 6.90
CA LYS A 513 -20.72 -0.70 5.91
C LYS A 513 -20.47 0.76 6.31
N MET A 514 -20.73 1.10 7.57
CA MET A 514 -20.54 2.46 8.09
C MET A 514 -19.08 2.92 8.08
N ILE A 515 -18.14 2.06 8.49
CA ILE A 515 -16.70 2.36 8.52
C ILE A 515 -16.16 2.60 7.09
N ARG A 516 -16.57 1.76 6.12
CA ARG A 516 -16.19 1.92 4.71
C ARG A 516 -16.77 3.21 4.13
N LEU A 517 -18.06 3.47 4.34
CA LEU A 517 -18.73 4.68 3.85
C LEU A 517 -18.20 5.99 4.48
N ILE A 518 -17.92 6.03 5.78
CA ILE A 518 -17.35 7.24 6.40
C ILE A 518 -15.90 7.48 5.97
N THR A 519 -15.12 6.41 5.77
CA THR A 519 -13.74 6.51 5.29
C THR A 519 -13.71 7.05 3.86
N TYR A 520 -14.54 6.49 2.97
CA TYR A 520 -14.68 6.98 1.59
C TYR A 520 -15.26 8.41 1.54
N GLY A 521 -16.31 8.63 2.32
CA GLY A 521 -17.06 9.87 2.41
C GLY A 521 -16.30 11.03 3.04
N LEU A 522 -15.32 10.82 3.92
CA LEU A 522 -14.65 11.91 4.64
C LEU A 522 -13.10 11.86 4.60
N GLY A 523 -12.48 10.71 4.34
CA GLY A 523 -11.07 10.45 4.61
C GLY A 523 -10.04 11.02 3.61
N GLY A 524 -10.41 11.22 2.34
CA GLY A 524 -9.45 11.60 1.29
C GLY A 524 -10.10 11.89 -0.06
N GLU A 525 -9.30 12.32 -1.04
CA GLU A 525 -9.70 12.67 -2.41
C GLU A 525 -9.71 11.46 -3.37
N ALA A 526 -9.36 10.28 -2.86
CA ALA A 526 -9.40 8.99 -3.54
C ALA A 526 -9.69 7.87 -2.54
N TYR A 527 -10.13 6.70 -3.01
CA TYR A 527 -10.44 5.53 -2.18
C TYR A 527 -9.62 4.30 -2.59
N LEU A 528 -9.25 3.48 -1.62
CA LEU A 528 -8.60 2.19 -1.84
C LEU A 528 -9.26 1.08 -1.01
N ASN A 529 -9.34 -0.11 -1.59
CA ASN A 529 -9.81 -1.33 -0.94
C ASN A 529 -8.89 -2.51 -1.30
N PHE A 530 -8.37 -3.24 -0.30
CA PHE A 530 -7.64 -4.48 -0.54
C PHE A 530 -8.59 -5.66 -0.84
N MET A 531 -8.18 -6.51 -1.79
CA MET A 531 -9.00 -7.57 -2.35
C MET A 531 -9.61 -8.55 -1.32
N GLY A 532 -10.94 -8.65 -1.33
CA GLY A 532 -11.75 -9.45 -0.42
C GLY A 532 -12.36 -8.64 0.73
N ASN A 533 -11.77 -7.51 1.11
CA ASN A 533 -12.28 -6.69 2.22
C ASN A 533 -13.59 -5.98 1.83
N GLU A 534 -13.91 -5.85 0.55
CA GLU A 534 -15.16 -5.25 0.08
C GLU A 534 -16.41 -6.01 0.55
N PHE A 535 -16.31 -7.34 0.66
CA PHE A 535 -17.38 -8.21 1.16
C PHE A 535 -17.13 -8.72 2.58
N GLY A 536 -16.12 -8.20 3.27
CA GLY A 536 -15.73 -8.65 4.61
C GLY A 536 -15.24 -10.10 4.63
N HIS A 537 -14.23 -10.43 3.82
CA HIS A 537 -13.61 -11.75 3.80
C HIS A 537 -13.19 -12.21 5.23
N PRO A 538 -13.50 -13.46 5.63
CA PRO A 538 -13.17 -13.99 6.96
C PRO A 538 -11.67 -14.32 7.08
N GLU A 539 -11.25 -14.88 8.22
CA GLU A 539 -9.87 -15.33 8.47
C GLU A 539 -8.85 -14.17 8.33
N TRP A 540 -7.67 -14.48 7.81
CA TRP A 540 -6.55 -13.59 7.53
C TRP A 540 -5.81 -14.12 6.28
N ILE A 541 -4.73 -13.46 5.88
CA ILE A 541 -3.77 -13.85 4.84
C ILE A 541 -2.54 -14.40 5.53
N ASP A 542 -2.09 -15.58 5.14
CA ASP A 542 -0.79 -16.10 5.57
C ASP A 542 -0.13 -16.81 4.39
N PHE A 543 1.13 -16.43 4.14
CA PHE A 543 1.91 -16.96 3.04
C PHE A 543 2.71 -18.20 3.46
N PRO A 544 3.03 -19.12 2.53
CA PRO A 544 3.85 -20.30 2.82
C PRO A 544 5.20 -19.95 3.46
N ARG A 545 5.39 -20.39 4.70
CA ARG A 545 6.62 -20.18 5.48
C ARG A 545 6.81 -21.30 6.51
N GLU A 546 7.99 -21.41 7.10
CA GLU A 546 8.29 -22.44 8.12
C GLU A 546 7.23 -22.47 9.24
N GLY A 547 6.89 -21.29 9.79
CA GLY A 547 5.93 -21.14 10.88
C GLY A 547 4.46 -21.53 10.58
N ASN A 548 4.13 -21.93 9.34
CA ASN A 548 2.84 -22.54 8.99
C ASN A 548 2.97 -23.83 8.15
N ASN A 549 4.15 -24.48 8.21
CA ASN A 549 4.48 -25.68 7.42
C ASN A 549 4.35 -25.47 5.90
N PHE A 550 4.71 -24.29 5.41
CA PHE A 550 4.62 -23.90 3.99
C PHE A 550 3.19 -24.03 3.41
N SER A 551 2.19 -23.72 4.23
CA SER A 551 0.78 -23.82 3.85
C SER A 551 0.34 -22.67 2.93
N TYR A 552 -0.35 -23.02 1.85
CA TYR A 552 -1.08 -22.08 0.99
C TYR A 552 -2.52 -21.84 1.46
N HIS A 553 -2.95 -22.41 2.59
CA HIS A 553 -4.37 -22.43 2.98
C HIS A 553 -4.99 -21.04 3.18
N HIS A 554 -4.22 -20.04 3.62
CA HIS A 554 -4.68 -18.65 3.74
C HIS A 554 -4.12 -17.73 2.64
N ALA A 555 -3.27 -18.24 1.75
CA ALA A 555 -2.74 -17.53 0.57
C ALA A 555 -3.72 -17.60 -0.62
N ARG A 556 -5.01 -17.37 -0.35
CA ARG A 556 -6.14 -17.45 -1.30
C ARG A 556 -7.22 -16.41 -0.99
N ARG A 557 -8.17 -16.17 -1.91
CA ARG A 557 -9.39 -15.36 -1.72
C ARG A 557 -10.64 -16.19 -2.01
N ARG A 558 -11.55 -16.29 -1.04
CA ARG A 558 -12.79 -17.08 -1.12
C ARG A 558 -13.91 -16.30 -1.80
N TRP A 559 -13.82 -16.17 -3.11
CA TRP A 559 -14.83 -15.52 -3.95
C TRP A 559 -16.19 -16.22 -3.89
N ASP A 560 -16.18 -17.54 -3.68
CA ASP A 560 -17.39 -18.35 -3.49
C ASP A 560 -18.28 -17.88 -2.33
N LEU A 561 -17.70 -17.25 -1.29
CA LEU A 561 -18.47 -16.68 -0.18
C LEU A 561 -19.27 -15.44 -0.60
N ALA A 562 -18.67 -14.58 -1.42
CA ALA A 562 -19.27 -13.32 -1.88
C ALA A 562 -20.30 -13.54 -3.00
N ASP A 563 -20.08 -14.56 -3.84
CA ASP A 563 -20.95 -14.91 -4.96
C ASP A 563 -22.17 -15.74 -4.53
N ASN A 564 -22.14 -16.37 -3.36
CA ASN A 564 -23.24 -17.17 -2.85
C ASN A 564 -24.39 -16.29 -2.31
N PRO A 565 -25.56 -16.24 -2.97
CA PRO A 565 -26.67 -15.38 -2.57
C PRO A 565 -27.38 -15.86 -1.29
N SER A 566 -27.08 -17.06 -0.79
CA SER A 566 -27.57 -17.55 0.51
C SER A 566 -26.71 -17.07 1.68
N LEU A 567 -25.59 -16.39 1.43
CA LEU A 567 -24.72 -15.85 2.48
C LEU A 567 -24.83 -14.33 2.63
N LYS A 568 -24.43 -13.83 3.80
CA LYS A 568 -24.44 -12.40 4.16
C LYS A 568 -23.25 -11.62 3.59
N TYR A 569 -22.17 -12.27 3.18
CA TYR A 569 -21.04 -11.63 2.45
C TYR A 569 -21.52 -10.90 1.18
N ASN A 570 -22.48 -11.49 0.47
CA ASN A 570 -23.11 -10.89 -0.70
C ASN A 570 -23.83 -9.56 -0.39
N PHE A 571 -24.31 -9.33 0.84
CA PHE A 571 -24.86 -8.03 1.26
C PHE A 571 -23.79 -6.94 1.37
N LEU A 572 -22.60 -7.29 1.88
CA LEU A 572 -21.47 -6.37 1.96
C LEU A 572 -20.93 -6.04 0.56
N GLN A 573 -20.86 -7.04 -0.33
CA GLN A 573 -20.54 -6.83 -1.75
C GLN A 573 -21.55 -5.89 -2.44
N GLN A 574 -22.86 -6.07 -2.22
CA GLN A 574 -23.87 -5.20 -2.80
C GLN A 574 -23.78 -3.77 -2.27
N PHE A 575 -23.43 -3.59 -0.99
CA PHE A 575 -23.17 -2.27 -0.43
C PHE A 575 -21.96 -1.58 -1.08
N ASP A 576 -20.89 -2.31 -1.41
CA ASP A 576 -19.73 -1.75 -2.11
C ASP A 576 -20.09 -1.19 -3.49
N ILE A 577 -20.93 -1.92 -4.24
CA ILE A 577 -21.49 -1.47 -5.52
C ILE A 577 -22.30 -0.18 -5.32
N ASN A 578 -23.27 -0.20 -4.40
CA ASN A 578 -24.14 0.94 -4.11
C ASN A 578 -23.32 2.18 -3.68
N MET A 579 -22.22 1.97 -2.95
CA MET A 579 -21.30 3.02 -2.50
C MET A 579 -20.56 3.70 -3.66
N HIS A 580 -20.10 2.94 -4.67
CA HIS A 580 -19.46 3.52 -5.86
C HIS A 580 -20.45 4.09 -6.88
N ASP A 581 -21.66 3.54 -6.95
CA ASP A 581 -22.73 4.06 -7.81
C ASP A 581 -23.13 5.49 -7.37
N ILE A 582 -23.21 5.78 -6.07
CA ILE A 582 -23.53 7.14 -5.62
C ILE A 582 -22.42 8.16 -5.90
N ASP A 583 -21.13 7.82 -5.84
CA ASP A 583 -20.05 8.75 -6.24
C ASP A 583 -19.94 8.89 -7.77
N THR A 584 -20.42 7.88 -8.50
CA THR A 584 -20.55 7.96 -9.97
C THR A 584 -21.69 8.91 -10.36
N LYS A 585 -22.84 8.84 -9.67
CA LYS A 585 -23.99 9.71 -9.94
C LYS A 585 -23.85 11.12 -9.33
N TYR A 586 -23.31 11.21 -8.12
CA TYR A 586 -23.15 12.44 -7.35
C TYR A 586 -21.71 12.54 -6.80
N PRO A 587 -20.75 13.00 -7.61
CA PRO A 587 -19.34 13.07 -7.23
C PRO A 587 -19.06 13.73 -5.88
N PHE A 588 -18.38 13.00 -4.98
CA PHE A 588 -17.93 13.53 -3.69
C PHE A 588 -16.46 13.19 -3.38
N CYS A 589 -15.96 12.02 -3.79
CA CYS A 589 -14.59 11.59 -3.47
C CYS A 589 -13.60 12.00 -4.57
N ARG A 590 -13.37 13.31 -4.70
CA ARG A 590 -12.50 13.94 -5.69
C ARG A 590 -11.83 15.21 -5.10
N PRO A 591 -10.75 15.73 -5.71
CA PRO A 591 -10.17 17.03 -5.35
C PRO A 591 -11.17 18.19 -5.50
N ASP A 592 -10.89 19.31 -4.81
CA ASP A 592 -11.62 20.59 -4.87
C ASP A 592 -13.14 20.55 -4.59
N ASN A 593 -13.69 19.40 -4.22
CA ASN A 593 -15.07 19.24 -3.76
C ASN A 593 -15.30 19.96 -2.43
N HIS A 594 -16.51 20.50 -2.24
CA HIS A 594 -16.98 20.97 -0.93
C HIS A 594 -16.86 19.85 0.10
N GLN A 595 -16.39 20.18 1.31
CA GLN A 595 -16.38 19.29 2.47
C GLN A 595 -16.61 20.14 3.72
N TRP A 596 -17.62 19.80 4.53
CA TRP A 596 -17.93 20.51 5.76
C TRP A 596 -18.45 19.58 6.85
N LEU A 597 -17.74 19.47 7.98
CA LEU A 597 -18.24 18.77 9.17
C LEU A 597 -19.37 19.58 9.82
N VAL A 598 -20.60 19.08 9.78
CA VAL A 598 -21.76 19.72 10.40
C VAL A 598 -21.76 19.45 11.89
N LEU A 599 -21.57 18.19 12.30
CA LEU A 599 -21.51 17.80 13.70
C LEU A 599 -20.71 16.49 13.89
N ALA A 600 -20.12 16.35 15.07
CA ALA A 600 -19.55 15.09 15.58
C ALA A 600 -19.92 14.99 17.06
N HIS A 601 -21.16 14.61 17.34
CA HIS A 601 -21.75 14.65 18.67
C HIS A 601 -21.39 13.39 19.45
N ARG A 602 -20.59 13.55 20.50
CA ARG A 602 -20.10 12.45 21.32
C ARG A 602 -21.22 11.66 22.00
N ASP A 603 -22.06 12.32 22.80
CA ASP A 603 -23.05 11.61 23.64
C ASP A 603 -24.18 10.92 22.84
N ASP A 604 -24.47 11.42 21.64
CA ASP A 604 -25.45 10.83 20.72
C ASP A 604 -24.83 9.79 19.78
N HIS A 605 -23.49 9.73 19.71
CA HIS A 605 -22.73 8.98 18.70
C HIS A 605 -23.15 9.29 17.25
N VAL A 606 -23.48 10.56 16.95
CA VAL A 606 -23.87 11.00 15.60
C VAL A 606 -22.74 11.79 14.95
N ILE A 607 -22.41 11.46 13.70
CA ILE A 607 -21.57 12.29 12.82
C ILE A 607 -22.40 12.72 11.63
N ALA A 608 -22.34 13.99 11.25
CA ALA A 608 -22.90 14.47 10.00
C ALA A 608 -21.96 15.45 9.30
N PHE A 609 -21.86 15.33 7.98
CA PHE A 609 -21.05 16.22 7.15
C PHE A 609 -21.68 16.40 5.77
N GLU A 610 -21.40 17.54 5.16
CA GLU A 610 -21.70 17.80 3.76
C GLU A 610 -20.47 17.47 2.90
N ARG A 611 -20.66 16.88 1.72
CA ARG A 611 -19.57 16.70 0.75
C ARG A 611 -20.04 16.73 -0.71
N GLY A 612 -19.19 17.18 -1.63
CA GLY A 612 -19.49 17.22 -3.06
C GLY A 612 -20.63 18.18 -3.40
N ASP A 613 -21.33 17.92 -4.50
CA ASP A 613 -22.52 18.70 -4.86
C ASP A 613 -23.71 18.34 -3.94
N ARG A 614 -24.04 19.24 -3.01
CA ARG A 614 -25.23 19.23 -2.11
C ARG A 614 -25.60 17.87 -1.47
N LEU A 615 -24.63 17.00 -1.16
CA LEU A 615 -24.88 15.81 -0.35
C LEU A 615 -24.73 16.11 1.14
N LEU A 616 -25.60 15.49 1.95
CA LEU A 616 -25.49 15.39 3.40
C LEU A 616 -25.33 13.92 3.77
N PHE A 617 -24.22 13.59 4.42
CA PHE A 617 -23.97 12.28 5.01
C PHE A 617 -24.29 12.33 6.50
N VAL A 618 -24.97 11.31 7.01
CA VAL A 618 -25.39 11.19 8.42
C VAL A 618 -25.11 9.78 8.90
N PHE A 619 -24.45 9.65 10.04
CA PHE A 619 -24.09 8.38 10.68
C PHE A 619 -24.58 8.39 12.12
N ASN A 620 -25.34 7.37 12.54
CA ASN A 620 -25.65 7.09 13.93
C ASN A 620 -24.88 5.83 14.37
N PHE A 621 -23.73 6.03 15.01
CA PHE A 621 -22.90 4.97 15.58
C PHE A 621 -23.41 4.47 16.93
N HIS A 622 -24.49 5.02 17.49
CA HIS A 622 -24.96 4.61 18.82
C HIS A 622 -25.35 3.11 18.79
N PRO A 623 -24.84 2.29 19.73
CA PRO A 623 -25.08 0.85 19.71
C PRO A 623 -26.54 0.42 19.91
N THR A 624 -27.42 1.31 20.40
CA THR A 624 -28.79 0.98 20.82
C THR A 624 -29.84 2.07 20.59
N ARG A 625 -29.50 3.37 20.67
CA ARG A 625 -30.49 4.45 20.51
C ARG A 625 -30.76 4.80 19.05
N SER A 626 -32.04 4.96 18.75
CA SER A 626 -32.55 5.53 17.50
C SER A 626 -33.20 6.88 17.78
N TYR A 627 -33.15 7.80 16.82
CA TYR A 627 -33.63 9.18 16.98
C TYR A 627 -34.68 9.51 15.92
N ASN A 628 -35.87 9.99 16.30
CA ASN A 628 -37.00 10.16 15.35
C ASN A 628 -37.03 11.53 14.65
N ASP A 629 -36.53 12.58 15.31
CA ASP A 629 -36.68 13.97 14.93
C ASP A 629 -35.34 14.72 14.95
N TYR A 630 -34.23 14.01 14.70
CA TYR A 630 -32.88 14.53 14.93
C TYR A 630 -32.59 15.72 14.00
N ARG A 631 -32.27 16.88 14.58
CA ARG A 631 -32.02 18.12 13.82
C ARG A 631 -30.59 18.15 13.30
N ILE A 632 -30.44 18.26 11.99
CA ILE A 632 -29.14 18.40 11.33
C ILE A 632 -29.11 19.66 10.49
N GLY A 633 -28.14 20.52 10.74
CA GLY A 633 -27.92 21.74 9.98
C GLY A 633 -27.51 21.44 8.55
N VAL A 634 -28.02 22.20 7.58
CA VAL A 634 -27.63 22.12 6.17
C VAL A 634 -27.45 23.51 5.56
N TRP A 635 -26.49 23.61 4.63
CA TRP A 635 -26.19 24.86 3.93
C TRP A 635 -27.24 25.25 2.89
N TRP A 636 -27.72 24.27 2.15
CA TRP A 636 -28.55 24.48 0.97
C TRP A 636 -30.03 24.36 1.33
N PRO A 637 -30.83 25.45 1.24
CA PRO A 637 -32.27 25.35 1.44
C PRO A 637 -32.93 24.64 0.26
N GLY A 638 -33.91 23.80 0.53
CA GLY A 638 -34.56 23.03 -0.52
C GLY A 638 -35.25 21.76 -0.02
N LYS A 639 -35.39 20.82 -0.95
CA LYS A 639 -35.91 19.48 -0.73
C LYS A 639 -34.82 18.45 -0.89
N TYR A 640 -34.74 17.55 0.09
CA TYR A 640 -33.79 16.45 0.13
C TYR A 640 -34.52 15.11 -0.02
N HIS A 641 -33.89 14.15 -0.70
CA HIS A 641 -34.27 12.73 -0.68
C HIS A 641 -33.04 11.86 -0.35
N ILE A 642 -33.27 10.61 0.03
CA ILE A 642 -32.21 9.63 0.28
C ILE A 642 -31.65 9.12 -1.05
N VAL A 643 -30.32 9.02 -1.14
CA VAL A 643 -29.58 8.45 -2.28
C VAL A 643 -28.76 7.22 -1.90
N LEU A 644 -28.48 7.02 -0.61
CA LEU A 644 -27.92 5.77 -0.06
C LEU A 644 -28.41 5.58 1.38
N ASP A 645 -28.74 4.35 1.75
CA ASP A 645 -29.06 3.95 3.11
C ASP A 645 -28.42 2.59 3.43
N THR A 646 -27.66 2.52 4.53
CA THR A 646 -27.09 1.25 5.00
C THR A 646 -28.11 0.30 5.60
N ASP A 647 -29.29 0.78 6.01
CA ASP A 647 -30.31 -0.05 6.64
C ASP A 647 -31.16 -0.83 5.62
N SER A 648 -30.95 -0.67 4.32
CA SER A 648 -31.79 -1.30 3.30
C SER A 648 -31.62 -2.83 3.26
N TRP A 649 -32.73 -3.55 3.04
CA TRP A 649 -32.82 -5.03 3.13
C TRP A 649 -31.87 -5.76 2.17
N ASP A 650 -31.64 -5.20 0.99
CA ASP A 650 -30.73 -5.69 -0.07
C ASP A 650 -29.25 -5.64 0.34
N THR A 651 -28.91 -4.84 1.35
CA THR A 651 -27.58 -4.78 1.97
C THR A 651 -27.56 -5.37 3.38
N GLY A 652 -28.59 -6.12 3.78
CA GLY A 652 -28.65 -6.80 5.08
C GLY A 652 -28.95 -5.88 6.26
N GLY A 653 -29.61 -4.75 6.05
CA GLY A 653 -30.23 -3.96 7.12
C GLY A 653 -31.70 -4.34 7.38
N GLN A 654 -32.40 -3.55 8.20
CA GLN A 654 -33.77 -3.82 8.67
C GLN A 654 -34.87 -3.05 7.90
N GLY A 655 -34.48 -2.25 6.91
CA GLY A 655 -35.34 -1.45 6.03
C GLY A 655 -36.28 -0.48 6.74
N ARG A 656 -35.81 0.16 7.82
CA ARG A 656 -36.62 1.06 8.66
C ARG A 656 -36.72 2.48 8.09
N VAL A 657 -35.88 2.82 7.10
CA VAL A 657 -35.82 4.16 6.50
C VAL A 657 -36.61 4.19 5.18
N HIS A 658 -37.54 5.15 5.08
CA HIS A 658 -38.45 5.29 3.94
C HIS A 658 -37.89 6.23 2.87
N TRP A 659 -37.55 5.67 1.70
CA TRP A 659 -36.95 6.39 0.57
C TRP A 659 -37.92 7.35 -0.15
N ASP A 660 -39.23 7.17 0.03
CA ASP A 660 -40.28 7.99 -0.56
C ASP A 660 -40.55 9.30 0.22
N ILE A 661 -39.90 9.50 1.37
CA ILE A 661 -39.99 10.74 2.14
C ILE A 661 -39.14 11.83 1.49
N ILE A 662 -39.77 12.98 1.24
CA ILE A 662 -39.11 14.22 0.86
C ILE A 662 -38.94 15.08 2.12
N TYR A 663 -37.69 15.48 2.40
CA TYR A 663 -37.33 16.24 3.58
C TYR A 663 -37.14 17.71 3.20
N GLU A 664 -38.03 18.59 3.68
CA GLU A 664 -37.96 20.03 3.41
C GLU A 664 -37.16 20.78 4.49
N THR A 665 -36.26 21.68 4.07
CA THR A 665 -35.44 22.47 4.99
C THR A 665 -36.24 23.56 5.72
N LYS A 666 -35.97 23.73 7.01
CA LYS A 666 -36.50 24.84 7.82
C LYS A 666 -35.49 26.00 7.88
N ALA A 667 -35.97 27.23 7.73
CA ALA A 667 -35.17 28.45 7.69
C ALA A 667 -34.83 28.99 9.08
N GLU A 668 -34.02 28.25 9.82
CA GLU A 668 -33.52 28.56 11.16
C GLU A 668 -32.11 27.97 11.30
N SER A 669 -31.21 28.72 11.94
CA SER A 669 -29.80 28.33 12.06
C SER A 669 -29.64 27.16 13.04
N TRP A 670 -28.91 26.12 12.62
CA TRP A 670 -28.64 24.94 13.44
C TRP A 670 -27.26 24.37 13.11
N HIS A 671 -26.50 23.92 14.12
CA HIS A 671 -25.13 23.39 13.96
C HIS A 671 -24.21 24.25 13.08
N GLY A 672 -24.34 25.58 13.15
CA GLY A 672 -23.54 26.52 12.34
C GLY A 672 -23.88 26.56 10.84
N ARG A 673 -25.01 25.95 10.42
CA ARG A 673 -25.57 26.05 9.06
C ARG A 673 -26.85 26.90 9.06
N PRO A 674 -27.20 27.59 7.96
CA PRO A 674 -28.34 28.51 7.89
C PRO A 674 -29.73 27.84 7.92
N HIS A 675 -29.82 26.54 7.65
CA HIS A 675 -31.07 25.78 7.62
C HIS A 675 -30.92 24.46 8.38
N TYR A 676 -32.02 23.73 8.62
CA TYR A 676 -31.95 22.34 9.11
C TYR A 676 -33.01 21.40 8.53
N LEU A 677 -32.71 20.10 8.61
CA LEU A 677 -33.63 18.97 8.40
C LEU A 677 -33.92 18.27 9.73
N GLN A 678 -35.04 17.55 9.82
CA GLN A 678 -35.33 16.60 10.91
C GLN A 678 -35.37 15.20 10.32
N LEU A 679 -34.57 14.28 10.86
CA LEU A 679 -34.33 12.96 10.29
C LEU A 679 -34.59 11.84 11.30
N TYR A 680 -35.03 10.69 10.79
CA TYR A 680 -35.09 9.44 11.53
C TYR A 680 -33.77 8.67 11.37
N LEU A 681 -33.05 8.48 12.47
CA LEU A 681 -31.73 7.86 12.51
C LEU A 681 -31.78 6.57 13.36
N PRO A 682 -32.01 5.39 12.78
CA PRO A 682 -31.92 4.12 13.50
C PRO A 682 -30.50 3.87 14.04
N CYS A 683 -30.37 3.12 15.13
CA CYS A 683 -29.07 2.72 15.69
C CYS A 683 -28.22 1.93 14.67
N ARG A 684 -26.91 2.20 14.66
CA ARG A 684 -25.92 1.65 13.72
C ARG A 684 -26.37 1.75 12.25
N THR A 685 -26.67 2.96 11.80
CA THR A 685 -26.98 3.24 10.39
C THR A 685 -26.24 4.46 9.87
N ALA A 686 -26.02 4.50 8.56
CA ALA A 686 -25.62 5.67 7.82
C ALA A 686 -26.55 5.91 6.62
N GLN A 687 -26.79 7.18 6.32
CA GLN A 687 -27.74 7.67 5.34
C GLN A 687 -27.07 8.81 4.56
N VAL A 688 -27.28 8.86 3.25
CA VAL A 688 -26.81 9.94 2.39
C VAL A 688 -28.02 10.57 1.72
N TYR A 689 -28.14 11.89 1.86
CA TYR A 689 -29.22 12.69 1.32
C TYR A 689 -28.70 13.66 0.26
N ARG A 690 -29.50 13.95 -0.77
CA ARG A 690 -29.18 14.89 -1.85
C ARG A 690 -30.22 16.01 -1.91
N CYS A 691 -29.77 17.27 -1.92
CA CYS A 691 -30.66 18.41 -2.23
C CYS A 691 -30.91 18.47 -3.74
N PHE A 692 -32.12 18.07 -4.16
CA PHE A 692 -32.49 17.96 -5.58
C PHE A 692 -33.32 19.15 -6.09
N GLU A 693 -33.95 19.91 -5.18
CA GLU A 693 -34.71 21.11 -5.52
C GLU A 693 -34.28 22.24 -4.57
N MET A 694 -33.60 23.26 -5.10
CA MET A 694 -33.10 24.40 -4.33
C MET A 694 -34.20 25.46 -4.14
N ALA A 695 -34.45 25.86 -2.89
CA ALA A 695 -35.48 26.84 -2.59
C ALA A 695 -35.12 28.24 -3.15
N GLY A 696 -36.01 28.81 -3.95
CA GLY A 696 -35.84 30.15 -4.54
C GLY A 696 -35.11 30.20 -5.89
N THR A 697 -34.83 29.05 -6.51
CA THR A 697 -34.28 28.98 -7.88
C THR A 697 -35.16 28.11 -8.78
N GLU A 698 -35.38 28.52 -10.04
CA GLU A 698 -36.11 27.72 -11.05
C GLU A 698 -35.30 26.51 -11.59
N LEU A 699 -34.28 26.06 -10.85
CA LEU A 699 -33.53 24.83 -11.13
C LEU A 699 -34.30 23.63 -10.56
N VAL A 700 -35.30 23.19 -11.31
CA VAL A 700 -35.94 21.89 -11.11
C VAL A 700 -35.11 20.85 -11.83
N ASP A 701 -34.19 20.18 -11.12
CA ASP A 701 -33.58 18.95 -11.62
C ASP A 701 -34.71 17.91 -11.75
N ASN A 702 -35.02 17.50 -12.99
CA ASN A 702 -36.20 16.67 -13.34
C ASN A 702 -36.14 15.19 -12.82
N GLU A 703 -35.34 14.91 -11.78
CA GLU A 703 -35.13 13.57 -11.21
C GLU A 703 -36.22 13.11 -10.21
N ALA A 704 -37.28 13.89 -10.00
CA ALA A 704 -38.35 13.64 -9.02
C ALA A 704 -39.20 12.35 -9.23
N ARG A 705 -38.72 11.39 -10.04
CA ARG A 705 -39.32 10.07 -10.30
C ARG A 705 -38.34 8.90 -10.35
N ALA A 706 -37.06 9.09 -9.99
CA ALA A 706 -36.03 8.04 -10.06
C ALA A 706 -35.90 7.17 -8.80
N GLY A 707 -36.85 7.24 -7.86
CA GLY A 707 -36.93 6.36 -6.67
C GLY A 707 -37.39 4.94 -6.98
N THR A 708 -36.89 4.32 -8.05
CA THR A 708 -37.15 2.91 -8.35
C THR A 708 -36.21 2.03 -7.55
N ARG A 709 -36.76 1.13 -6.73
CA ARG A 709 -36.04 -0.02 -6.17
C ARG A 709 -35.23 -0.70 -7.29
N HIS A 710 -33.98 -1.08 -7.02
CA HIS A 710 -33.40 -2.21 -7.74
C HIS A 710 -34.31 -3.43 -7.54
N GLU A 711 -34.64 -4.13 -8.62
CA GLU A 711 -35.48 -5.35 -8.56
C GLU A 711 -34.70 -6.53 -7.97
N GLY A 712 -34.47 -6.47 -6.65
CA GLY A 712 -34.01 -7.57 -5.81
C GLY A 712 -35.18 -8.17 -5.03
N LEU A 713 -35.22 -9.51 -5.01
CA LEU A 713 -36.09 -10.42 -4.24
C LEU A 713 -37.13 -9.76 -3.31
N GLN A 714 -38.41 -10.03 -3.58
CA GLN A 714 -39.52 -9.68 -2.69
C GLN A 714 -39.29 -10.20 -1.26
N PRO A 715 -39.73 -9.47 -0.22
CA PRO A 715 -39.61 -9.92 1.17
C PRO A 715 -40.33 -11.27 1.36
N PRO A 716 -39.83 -12.14 2.27
CA PRO A 716 -40.53 -13.38 2.62
C PRO A 716 -41.94 -13.07 3.11
N ALA A 717 -42.93 -13.84 2.66
CA ALA A 717 -44.32 -13.64 3.04
C ALA A 717 -44.51 -13.66 4.57
N GLU A 718 -45.39 -12.79 5.06
CA GLU A 718 -45.71 -12.65 6.47
C GLU A 718 -46.09 -13.99 7.09
N ARG A 719 -45.47 -14.34 8.23
CA ARG A 719 -45.98 -15.44 9.06
C ARG A 719 -47.32 -15.00 9.66
N PRO A 720 -48.35 -15.86 9.69
CA PRO A 720 -49.64 -15.48 10.25
C PRO A 720 -49.49 -15.09 11.72
N ALA A 721 -50.17 -14.02 12.11
CA ALA A 721 -50.34 -13.67 13.52
C ALA A 721 -51.03 -14.84 14.25
N VAL A 722 -50.47 -15.25 15.38
CA VAL A 722 -51.14 -16.17 16.30
C VAL A 722 -51.71 -15.32 17.43
N ASP A 723 -53.00 -15.02 17.34
CA ASP A 723 -53.74 -14.47 18.47
C ASP A 723 -53.67 -15.45 19.65
N GLY A 724 -53.40 -14.91 20.84
CA GLY A 724 -53.30 -15.71 22.05
C GLY A 724 -54.66 -16.06 22.63
N ASP A 725 -54.73 -17.16 23.38
CA ASP A 725 -55.76 -17.32 24.41
C ASP A 725 -55.20 -18.11 25.61
N ALA A 726 -55.73 -17.84 26.80
CA ALA A 726 -55.12 -18.26 28.07
C ALA A 726 -55.99 -19.27 28.86
N ALA A 727 -55.40 -20.37 29.34
CA ALA A 727 -56.00 -21.17 30.42
C ALA A 727 -55.01 -22.11 31.17
N ALA A 728 -54.70 -21.73 32.42
CA ALA A 728 -54.68 -22.55 33.64
C ALA A 728 -54.16 -24.03 33.67
N SER A 729 -53.07 -24.19 34.45
CA SER A 729 -52.99 -25.02 35.69
C SER A 729 -52.43 -26.45 35.73
N SER A 730 -51.82 -26.73 36.90
CA SER A 730 -51.58 -28.01 37.60
C SER A 730 -50.26 -28.81 37.37
N ASP A 731 -49.51 -28.86 38.47
CA ASP A 731 -48.88 -30.04 39.13
C ASP A 731 -47.82 -30.91 38.42
N ALA A 732 -46.57 -30.59 38.77
CA ALA A 732 -45.70 -31.40 39.64
C ALA A 732 -45.35 -32.88 39.34
N ALA A 733 -44.02 -33.10 39.39
CA ALA A 733 -43.29 -34.28 39.88
C ALA A 733 -43.05 -35.48 38.95
N GLY A 734 -41.75 -35.85 38.84
CA GLY A 734 -41.38 -37.26 39.08
C GLY A 734 -40.29 -37.89 38.20
N ARG A 735 -39.03 -37.78 38.64
CA ARG A 735 -37.95 -38.81 38.57
C ARG A 735 -37.51 -39.37 37.20
N GLY A 736 -36.19 -39.38 36.98
CA GLY A 736 -35.52 -40.28 36.03
C GLY A 736 -35.42 -41.74 36.57
N PRO A 737 -34.52 -42.61 36.05
CA PRO A 737 -33.16 -42.28 35.60
C PRO A 737 -32.76 -42.85 34.23
N ALA A 738 -31.51 -42.57 33.83
CA ALA A 738 -30.87 -43.05 32.61
C ALA A 738 -30.45 -44.53 32.68
N THR A 739 -30.27 -45.16 31.52
CA THR A 739 -29.09 -45.99 31.17
C THR A 739 -29.16 -46.43 29.70
N ALA A 740 -28.06 -46.29 28.96
CA ALA A 740 -27.83 -46.98 27.69
C ALA A 740 -26.31 -47.21 27.55
N ALA A 741 -25.89 -48.48 27.54
CA ALA A 741 -24.49 -48.89 27.36
C ALA A 741 -24.28 -49.42 25.93
N ALA A 742 -23.04 -49.34 25.45
CA ALA A 742 -22.69 -49.68 24.07
C ALA A 742 -22.12 -51.11 23.91
N ALA A 743 -22.59 -51.80 22.87
CA ALA A 743 -21.95 -52.85 22.08
C ALA A 743 -22.88 -53.05 20.86
N GLY A 744 -22.46 -53.25 19.61
CA GLY A 744 -21.14 -53.47 19.03
C GLY A 744 -21.24 -54.64 18.05
N GLU A 745 -20.95 -54.46 16.75
CA GLU A 745 -20.54 -55.50 15.76
C GLU A 745 -20.48 -54.93 14.32
N GLN A 746 -19.67 -55.59 13.49
CA GLN A 746 -19.40 -55.43 12.04
C GLN A 746 -19.50 -56.83 11.40
N PRO A 747 -19.42 -57.03 10.06
CA PRO A 747 -19.83 -56.24 8.89
C PRO A 747 -20.82 -57.11 8.02
N PRO A 748 -20.97 -57.05 6.66
CA PRO A 748 -19.91 -57.17 5.61
C PRO A 748 -20.08 -56.26 4.37
N GLN A 749 -19.12 -56.35 3.42
CA GLN A 749 -19.12 -55.71 2.09
C GLN A 749 -19.97 -56.47 1.07
N VAL A 750 -20.52 -55.76 0.06
CA VAL A 750 -20.88 -56.30 -1.28
C VAL A 750 -20.69 -55.20 -2.34
N THR A 751 -19.95 -55.49 -3.42
CA THR A 751 -19.99 -54.77 -4.72
C THR A 751 -20.90 -55.50 -5.71
N PRO A 752 -21.41 -54.81 -6.76
CA PRO A 752 -21.04 -55.25 -8.11
C PRO A 752 -20.80 -54.10 -9.10
N GLU A 753 -20.61 -54.47 -10.37
CA GLU A 753 -19.86 -53.75 -11.42
C GLU A 753 -20.61 -53.82 -12.79
N VAL A 754 -20.11 -53.12 -13.82
CA VAL A 754 -20.25 -53.38 -15.29
C VAL A 754 -21.32 -52.60 -16.13
N ALA A 755 -20.81 -51.63 -16.93
CA ALA A 755 -21.08 -51.28 -18.37
C ALA A 755 -22.49 -50.85 -18.87
N ALA A 756 -22.70 -50.22 -20.06
CA ALA A 756 -21.81 -49.99 -21.22
C ALA A 756 -22.17 -48.77 -22.14
N GLN A 757 -21.14 -48.13 -22.72
CA GLN A 757 -20.92 -47.70 -24.14
C GLN A 757 -21.89 -46.80 -24.96
N SER A 758 -21.33 -45.69 -25.50
CA SER A 758 -21.24 -45.31 -26.93
C SER A 758 -20.57 -43.91 -27.05
N GLU A 759 -19.29 -43.77 -27.43
CA GLU A 759 -18.67 -43.68 -28.77
C GLU A 759 -18.34 -42.24 -29.25
N THR A 760 -17.12 -42.11 -29.81
CA THR A 760 -16.33 -40.92 -30.19
C THR A 760 -16.53 -40.53 -31.69
N PRO A 761 -15.86 -39.53 -32.34
CA PRO A 761 -14.51 -38.92 -32.14
C PRO A 761 -14.48 -37.35 -32.18
N SER A 762 -13.37 -36.60 -32.14
CA SER A 762 -11.95 -36.88 -32.46
C SER A 762 -10.92 -35.98 -31.73
N GLN A 763 -9.81 -36.60 -31.32
CA GLN A 763 -8.38 -36.21 -31.39
C GLN A 763 -7.94 -34.76 -31.79
N SER A 764 -6.75 -34.24 -31.41
CA SER A 764 -5.75 -34.56 -30.35
C SER A 764 -4.51 -33.67 -30.54
N ALA A 765 -3.80 -33.29 -29.47
CA ALA A 765 -2.32 -33.21 -29.45
C ALA A 765 -1.81 -33.17 -28.00
N ALA A 766 -0.97 -34.14 -27.62
CA ALA A 766 -0.32 -34.19 -26.31
C ALA A 766 1.20 -34.30 -26.49
N ILE A 767 1.97 -33.66 -25.59
CA ILE A 767 3.43 -33.73 -25.58
C ILE A 767 3.89 -34.94 -24.76
N ALA A 768 4.89 -35.66 -25.27
CA ALA A 768 5.28 -36.97 -24.75
C ALA A 768 6.36 -36.91 -23.66
N THR A 769 6.22 -37.77 -22.65
CA THR A 769 7.27 -38.16 -21.70
C THR A 769 7.99 -39.43 -22.17
N LEU A 770 9.31 -39.51 -21.96
CA LEU A 770 10.14 -40.69 -22.22
C LEU A 770 11.14 -40.93 -21.06
N PRO A 771 11.71 -42.15 -20.91
CA PRO A 771 11.67 -42.85 -19.63
C PRO A 771 12.99 -42.98 -18.86
N ARG A 772 12.89 -43.47 -17.60
CA ARG A 772 14.00 -43.86 -16.72
C ARG A 772 14.47 -45.30 -16.95
N GLY A 773 15.76 -45.52 -16.72
CA GLY A 773 16.46 -46.81 -16.49
C GLY A 773 17.98 -46.58 -16.58
N GLY A 774 18.86 -47.20 -15.80
CA GLY A 774 18.72 -48.14 -14.67
C GLY A 774 20.04 -48.17 -13.86
N ASP A 775 20.11 -49.00 -12.80
CA ASP A 775 21.15 -48.95 -11.77
C ASP A 775 22.59 -49.39 -12.17
N ALA A 776 23.61 -48.84 -11.49
CA ALA A 776 24.89 -49.52 -11.19
C ALA A 776 25.73 -48.79 -10.09
N ASP A 777 25.71 -49.36 -8.89
CA ASP A 777 26.76 -49.49 -7.85
C ASP A 777 27.94 -48.49 -7.66
N ALA A 778 27.99 -47.98 -6.41
CA ALA A 778 29.07 -48.15 -5.41
C ALA A 778 30.17 -47.08 -5.15
N ALA A 779 30.36 -46.89 -3.82
CA ALA A 779 31.60 -46.65 -3.05
C ALA A 779 31.85 -45.27 -2.41
N ASP A 780 32.01 -45.35 -1.08
CA ASP A 780 32.47 -44.39 -0.07
C ASP A 780 33.41 -43.23 -0.47
N VAL A 781 33.25 -42.08 0.21
CA VAL A 781 34.16 -41.64 1.29
C VAL A 781 33.44 -40.63 2.19
N ALA A 782 33.58 -40.78 3.51
CA ALA A 782 33.07 -39.84 4.51
C ALA A 782 34.10 -38.77 4.88
N GLN A 783 33.66 -37.55 5.26
CA GLN A 783 33.88 -37.03 6.62
C GLN A 783 33.22 -35.65 6.89
N SER A 784 32.53 -35.61 8.03
CA SER A 784 32.08 -34.48 8.86
C SER A 784 32.56 -33.04 8.58
N SER A 785 31.63 -32.08 8.71
CA SER A 785 31.65 -31.19 9.90
C SER A 785 30.24 -30.65 10.24
N THR A 786 29.89 -30.72 11.53
CA THR A 786 28.64 -30.20 12.11
C THR A 786 28.83 -28.78 12.63
N ILE A 787 27.91 -27.86 12.30
CA ILE A 787 27.64 -26.65 13.07
C ILE A 787 26.12 -26.54 13.27
N ALA A 788 25.70 -26.29 14.52
CA ALA A 788 24.30 -26.26 14.91
C ALA A 788 23.66 -24.88 14.67
N PRO A 789 22.34 -24.81 14.41
CA PRO A 789 21.62 -23.54 14.28
C PRO A 789 21.31 -22.92 15.66
N ASN A 790 21.45 -21.60 15.78
CA ASN A 790 20.96 -20.85 16.92
C ASN A 790 19.51 -20.40 16.67
N ALA A 791 18.59 -20.90 17.49
CA ALA A 791 17.23 -20.37 17.60
C ALA A 791 17.14 -19.41 18.80
N SER A 792 16.41 -18.30 18.65
CA SER A 792 15.88 -17.55 19.79
C SER A 792 14.49 -17.02 19.49
N SER A 793 13.48 -17.78 19.90
CA SER A 793 12.09 -17.34 19.95
C SER A 793 11.78 -16.68 21.31
N ALA A 794 10.75 -15.83 21.33
CA ALA A 794 10.41 -14.99 22.48
C ALA A 794 9.79 -15.76 23.66
N GLN A 795 9.95 -15.21 24.86
CA GLN A 795 9.03 -15.45 25.98
C GLN A 795 8.68 -14.12 26.67
N HIS A 796 7.39 -13.92 26.97
CA HIS A 796 6.87 -12.79 27.72
C HIS A 796 7.10 -12.93 29.24
N SER A 797 7.16 -11.82 29.98
CA SER A 797 6.14 -11.50 31.00
C SER A 797 6.37 -10.18 31.75
N GLU A 798 5.27 -9.41 31.84
CA GLU A 798 4.79 -8.62 32.99
C GLU A 798 5.60 -7.49 33.68
N ARG A 799 4.84 -6.68 34.44
CA ARG A 799 5.22 -5.39 35.03
C ARG A 799 5.89 -5.54 36.41
N ALA A 800 6.91 -4.71 36.67
CA ALA A 800 7.16 -4.17 38.02
C ALA A 800 7.89 -2.81 37.96
N THR A 801 7.55 -1.91 38.89
CA THR A 801 8.14 -0.56 39.04
C THR A 801 9.54 -0.58 39.69
N PRO A 802 10.35 0.50 39.53
CA PRO A 802 11.76 0.48 39.90
C PRO A 802 12.02 0.77 41.38
N ALA A 803 13.07 0.14 41.93
CA ALA A 803 13.68 0.50 43.21
C ALA A 803 15.08 1.10 42.98
N GLN A 804 15.42 2.13 43.76
CA GLN A 804 16.73 2.78 43.76
C GLN A 804 17.69 2.03 44.69
N GLU A 805 18.96 1.92 44.30
CA GLU A 805 20.17 1.84 45.15
C GLU A 805 21.35 1.58 44.20
N SER A 806 22.59 2.05 44.35
CA SER A 806 23.25 3.15 45.09
C SER A 806 24.75 2.96 44.79
N MET A 807 25.52 4.03 44.57
CA MET A 807 26.95 3.94 44.24
C MET A 807 27.80 3.41 45.41
N GLN A 808 28.78 2.55 45.11
CA GLN A 808 30.16 2.49 45.66
C GLN A 808 30.87 1.25 45.10
N ALA A 809 32.21 1.14 45.00
CA ALA A 809 33.31 2.07 44.74
C ALA A 809 34.61 1.23 44.65
N ALA A 810 35.66 1.76 44.01
CA ALA A 810 37.04 1.25 44.04
C ALA A 810 37.30 -0.14 43.39
N ASP A 811 38.52 -0.52 42.99
CA ASP A 811 39.72 0.19 42.52
C ASP A 811 40.72 -0.92 42.11
N ASP A 812 41.37 -0.86 40.94
CA ASP A 812 42.75 -1.32 40.82
C ASP A 812 43.43 -0.79 39.54
N SER A 813 44.74 -0.85 39.57
CA SER A 813 45.69 -0.07 38.80
C SER A 813 46.59 -0.94 37.92
N SER A 814 47.18 -0.33 36.89
CA SER A 814 48.63 -0.37 36.58
C SER A 814 48.94 -0.26 35.08
N ARG A 815 49.77 0.74 34.72
CA ARG A 815 50.74 0.69 33.62
C ARG A 815 51.72 1.88 33.72
N PRO A 816 53.02 1.69 33.46
CA PRO A 816 54.04 2.73 33.64
C PRO A 816 54.33 3.56 32.37
N SER A 817 54.92 4.74 32.57
CA SER A 817 55.55 5.61 31.56
C SER A 817 57.09 5.38 31.55
N PRO A 818 57.91 5.93 30.61
CA PRO A 818 58.42 7.32 30.82
C PRO A 818 58.87 8.18 29.60
N ALA A 819 58.93 9.51 29.84
CA ALA A 819 59.94 10.51 29.38
C ALA A 819 59.94 11.09 27.94
N ALA A 820 60.37 12.35 27.67
CA ALA A 820 60.56 13.57 28.50
C ALA A 820 60.87 14.86 27.65
N GLU A 821 60.83 16.04 28.32
CA GLU A 821 61.46 17.38 28.00
C GLU A 821 60.78 18.33 26.96
N THR A 822 60.89 19.69 26.98
CA THR A 822 61.14 20.73 28.04
C THR A 822 60.69 22.17 27.60
N ALA A 823 60.37 23.05 28.59
CA ALA A 823 60.67 24.51 28.80
C ALA A 823 60.59 25.59 27.65
N THR A 824 60.35 26.92 27.82
CA THR A 824 60.29 27.89 28.98
C THR A 824 59.69 29.29 28.61
N ALA A 825 59.08 30.03 29.57
CA ALA A 825 59.10 31.51 29.88
C ALA A 825 58.93 32.65 28.80
N ALA A 826 58.50 33.92 29.04
CA ALA A 826 57.72 34.68 30.09
C ALA A 826 57.33 36.14 29.57
N PRO A 827 57.09 37.26 30.33
CA PRO A 827 55.87 38.12 30.17
C PRO A 827 56.06 39.70 30.17
N GLN A 828 54.98 40.48 30.51
CA GLN A 828 54.86 41.95 30.88
C GLN A 828 54.30 42.95 29.80
N SER A 829 53.60 44.08 30.06
CA SER A 829 52.88 44.65 31.24
C SER A 829 52.06 45.96 30.90
N ALA A 830 51.28 46.50 31.88
CA ALA A 830 50.80 47.91 32.06
C ALA A 830 49.64 48.47 31.18
N ALA A 831 48.85 49.51 31.55
CA ALA A 831 48.39 50.08 32.84
C ALA A 831 47.24 51.15 32.63
N ASP A 832 46.45 51.44 33.67
CA ASP A 832 45.37 52.46 33.80
C ASP A 832 45.94 53.87 34.19
N PRO A 833 45.26 55.07 34.15
CA PRO A 833 44.17 55.45 35.09
C PRO A 833 43.15 56.60 34.74
N SER A 834 42.16 56.78 35.64
CA SER A 834 41.55 58.07 36.14
C SER A 834 40.33 58.72 35.43
N THR A 835 39.38 59.47 36.05
CA THR A 835 38.86 59.60 37.46
C THR A 835 37.52 60.41 37.52
N ASP A 836 36.74 60.22 38.60
CA ASP A 836 35.89 61.20 39.36
C ASP A 836 34.45 61.65 38.97
N ARG A 837 33.48 61.20 39.82
CA ARG A 837 32.51 61.97 40.67
C ARG A 837 31.17 62.61 40.18
N ARG A 838 30.09 62.14 40.86
CA ARG A 838 29.00 62.86 41.59
C ARG A 838 28.01 63.75 40.77
N SER A 839 26.72 63.94 41.12
CA SER A 839 25.85 63.44 42.21
C SER A 839 24.37 63.85 42.04
N GLY A 840 23.41 63.06 42.58
CA GLY A 840 22.35 63.59 43.46
C GLY A 840 20.86 63.59 43.02
N SER A 841 20.03 62.76 43.71
CA SER A 841 18.58 62.96 44.05
C SER A 841 17.56 63.05 42.88
N THR A 842 16.24 62.79 42.92
CA THR A 842 15.21 62.30 43.90
C THR A 842 13.91 61.99 43.09
N ASP A 843 12.84 61.28 43.50
CA ASP A 843 12.47 60.49 44.69
C ASP A 843 11.27 59.53 44.36
N ARG A 844 10.95 58.60 45.27
CA ARG A 844 9.60 58.05 45.61
C ARG A 844 8.77 57.08 44.72
N ARG A 845 8.29 56.05 45.47
CA ARG A 845 7.03 55.26 45.41
C ARG A 845 6.99 54.03 44.47
N GLU A 846 6.94 52.80 44.99
CA GLU A 846 5.85 52.10 45.75
C GLU A 846 4.62 51.78 44.87
N HIS A 847 3.97 50.61 44.89
CA HIS A 847 3.98 49.44 45.81
C HIS A 847 3.51 48.21 44.97
N ALA A 848 4.19 47.05 44.95
CA ALA A 848 4.16 45.90 45.89
C ALA A 848 2.97 44.92 45.77
N GLU A 849 3.33 43.66 45.46
CA GLU A 849 2.71 42.33 45.72
C GLU A 849 1.22 42.15 46.09
N ARG A 850 0.62 41.06 45.54
CA ARG A 850 -0.10 40.09 46.39
C ARG A 850 0.05 38.63 45.93
N LYS A 851 -0.13 37.70 46.88
CA LYS A 851 0.41 36.33 46.91
C LYS A 851 -0.61 35.20 46.65
N ARG A 852 -0.09 34.10 46.07
CA ARG A 852 -0.35 32.66 46.34
C ARG A 852 -1.78 32.07 46.25
N ARG A 853 -1.88 31.03 45.41
CA ARG A 853 -2.42 29.64 45.59
C ARG A 853 -2.71 29.11 44.16
N GLY A 854 -2.46 27.87 43.72
CA GLY A 854 -1.88 26.62 44.24
C GLY A 854 -1.93 25.62 43.04
N LEU A 855 -0.84 24.92 42.72
CA LEU A 855 -0.63 23.48 42.95
C LEU A 855 -1.51 22.49 42.13
N PHE A 856 -0.81 21.63 41.36
CA PHE A 856 -1.26 20.48 40.57
C PHE A 856 -2.12 20.76 39.32
N GLY A 857 -1.91 20.08 38.17
CA GLY A 857 -0.88 19.08 37.87
C GLY A 857 -0.70 18.83 36.37
N ARG A 858 0.44 18.22 36.00
CA ARG A 858 0.62 17.56 34.69
C ARG A 858 -0.33 16.35 34.62
N TRP A 859 -0.76 15.95 33.43
CA TRP A 859 -0.38 14.67 32.79
C TRP A 859 -0.74 14.79 31.30
N GLY A 860 0.18 14.31 30.47
CA GLY A 860 -0.03 13.90 29.09
C GLY A 860 0.59 12.52 28.92
#